data_AF-A0A9D7XVR8-F1
#
_entry.id   AF-A0A9D7XVR8-F1
#
_cell.length_a   1.000
_cell.length_b   1.000
_cell.length_c   1.000
_cell.angle_alpha   90.00
_cell.angle_beta   90.00
_cell.angle_gamma   90.00
#
_symmetry.space_group_name_H-M   'P 1'
#
loop_
_entity.id
_entity.type
_entity.pdbx_description
1 polymer ?
#
loop_
_entity_poly.entity_id
_entity_poly.type
_entity_poly.pdbx_seq_one_letter_code
_entity_poly.pdbx_strand_id
1 'polypeptide(L)'
;MRNWCKSGFFISLFLVLVITGCVPVEEKIPAPFETSIRQESLRKIYDMQTRQEMDSLLINLKSDDPSIRFAAARAFASFQDSSALDAIFPLLMDKQGQVRAMAAYAIGQIGSARGEAQLTAAFDGRDSARLYEEANSAILEAMGKIGSTQFLRALSTISTYQPTDTLLLLGQARGIYRYCLRNMIDPEGTATMVKYLSDANMPPQVRLVAAHYLHRAAGLDLTPYADQLIADWQGEGDPFLRMCIATALGKLKTSAASKLLIESLQTETDDRVKSNIIRALQAFEYNDVEKVLLEAAKDSHAGPAEVAAQYFVNQGKEQDVSRYKTVMDQCKTWQAKTRMAEAAYKNMSSMFSGAKTSLGKDILANLNGATNVYEKAAWLKAWGSEIRNFESLPKYMQPDQSIVVRTQAVTSLIDVCKDKDFESFFAGQGYLIRSQIGGYLANAMRGGDAGILALIAGGISDPKTGLKAVMSDRKGELSKALVNLKLPDEMETYIELAKALKEYNIETLSITEDKKGLKTINWKIIDSLKKDSRVIIKTSLGDITMELYPERAPGSVSNFIELANAKFFDGKPFHRVVPNFVIQTGCPRGDGYGSLDFTIRSELSGAYYDDEGYVGMASAGLHTEGTQFFITHSPTPHLDGRYTIFGKVVSGMDIVQLIGMGDTIKEINIEY
;
A
#
# COMPACT_ATOMS: atom_id res chain seq x y z
N MET A 1 81.96 8.95 68.47
CA MET A 1 83.07 9.87 68.12
C MET A 1 82.66 10.68 66.91
N ARG A 2 82.96 11.99 66.94
CA ARG A 2 82.57 13.07 66.02
C ARG A 2 83.18 12.92 64.61
N ASN A 3 82.50 13.47 63.60
CA ASN A 3 82.92 14.62 62.75
C ASN A 3 81.89 14.79 61.60
N TRP A 4 81.09 15.88 61.53
CA TRP A 4 81.36 17.18 60.85
C TRP A 4 81.60 17.06 59.33
N CYS A 5 81.07 17.87 58.39
CA CYS A 5 80.10 18.98 58.28
C CYS A 5 80.05 19.40 56.78
N LYS A 6 79.06 20.20 56.35
CA LYS A 6 78.92 21.00 55.09
C LYS A 6 78.38 20.25 53.85
N SER A 7 77.49 20.73 52.99
CA SER A 7 76.69 21.96 52.74
C SER A 7 75.60 21.50 51.74
N GLY A 8 74.32 21.81 51.83
CA GLY A 8 73.73 23.13 51.53
C GLY A 8 73.20 23.17 50.09
N PHE A 9 71.90 22.90 49.88
CA PHE A 9 71.07 23.59 48.87
C PHE A 9 69.58 23.33 49.15
N PHE A 10 68.87 24.42 49.43
CA PHE A 10 67.42 24.50 49.61
C PHE A 10 66.73 24.47 48.23
N ILE A 11 65.78 23.55 48.04
CA ILE A 11 64.69 23.71 47.07
C ILE A 11 63.40 23.43 47.84
N SER A 12 62.66 24.49 48.15
CA SER A 12 61.34 24.43 48.79
C SER A 12 60.34 23.82 47.80
N LEU A 13 59.90 22.59 48.07
CA LEU A 13 58.75 21.99 47.42
C LEU A 13 57.48 22.45 48.16
N PHE A 14 56.77 23.42 47.60
CA PHE A 14 55.45 23.84 48.09
C PHE A 14 54.46 22.70 47.81
N LEU A 15 54.08 21.96 48.84
CA LEU A 15 53.03 20.94 48.78
C LEU A 15 51.67 21.67 48.79
N VAL A 16 51.09 21.90 47.62
CA VAL A 16 49.69 22.35 47.51
C VAL A 16 48.78 21.16 47.79
N LEU A 17 48.25 21.12 49.01
CA LEU A 17 47.17 20.21 49.41
C LEU A 17 45.89 20.66 48.69
N VAL A 18 45.63 20.07 47.51
CA VAL A 18 44.33 20.16 46.85
C VAL A 18 43.38 19.23 47.59
N ILE A 19 42.53 19.79 48.45
CA ILE A 19 41.36 19.10 48.98
C ILE A 19 40.41 18.91 47.81
N THR A 20 40.48 17.74 47.15
CA THR A 20 39.46 17.33 46.19
C THR A 20 38.19 17.03 46.98
N GLY A 21 37.31 18.03 47.08
CA GLY A 21 35.93 17.79 47.45
C GLY A 21 35.37 16.75 46.49
N CYS A 22 35.03 15.57 47.01
CA CYS A 22 34.15 14.65 46.31
C CYS A 22 32.80 15.36 46.18
N VAL A 23 32.61 16.07 45.08
CA VAL A 23 31.26 16.33 44.59
C VAL A 23 30.73 14.96 44.21
N PRO A 24 29.67 14.43 44.85
CA PRO A 24 29.05 13.22 44.34
C PRO A 24 28.70 13.52 42.89
N VAL A 25 29.19 12.70 41.96
CA VAL A 25 28.64 12.71 40.61
C VAL A 25 27.16 12.45 40.83
N GLU A 26 26.33 13.49 40.65
CA GLU A 26 24.89 13.29 40.53
C GLU A 26 24.76 12.30 39.37
N GLU A 27 24.53 11.03 39.70
CA GLU A 27 23.99 10.08 38.75
C GLU A 27 22.66 10.70 38.33
N LYS A 28 22.69 11.46 37.22
CA LYS A 28 21.49 11.94 36.56
C LYS A 28 20.65 10.68 36.35
N ILE A 29 19.60 10.55 37.16
CA ILE A 29 18.58 9.51 37.00
C ILE A 29 18.19 9.57 35.51
N PRO A 30 18.29 8.45 34.77
CA PRO A 30 17.92 8.45 33.36
C PRO A 30 16.52 9.06 33.23
N ALA A 31 16.38 10.09 32.40
CA ALA A 31 15.07 10.69 32.18
C ALA A 31 14.08 9.58 31.77
N PRO A 32 12.88 9.55 32.36
CA PRO A 32 11.90 8.50 32.06
C PRO A 32 11.56 8.53 30.56
N PHE A 33 11.52 7.36 29.94
CA PHE A 33 11.08 7.22 28.55
C PHE A 33 9.55 7.08 28.52
N GLU A 34 8.89 8.06 27.90
CA GLU A 34 7.46 8.08 27.64
C GLU A 34 7.17 8.49 26.19
N THR A 35 6.10 7.95 25.59
CA THR A 35 5.70 8.29 24.21
C THR A 35 4.34 8.99 24.14
N SER A 36 3.73 9.32 25.28
CA SER A 36 2.37 9.84 25.32
C SER A 36 2.29 11.24 24.69
N ILE A 37 1.36 11.40 23.75
CA ILE A 37 0.95 12.69 23.19
C ILE A 37 0.38 13.66 24.24
N ARG A 38 0.17 13.25 25.49
CA ARG A 38 -0.21 14.16 26.59
C ARG A 38 0.96 15.02 27.08
N GLN A 39 2.21 14.61 26.79
CA GLN A 39 3.39 15.38 27.15
C GLN A 39 3.58 16.57 26.18
N GLU A 40 3.60 17.78 26.74
CA GLU A 40 3.70 19.02 25.95
C GLU A 40 5.00 19.11 25.11
N SER A 41 6.11 18.57 25.60
CA SER A 41 7.37 18.52 24.83
C SER A 41 7.26 17.65 23.59
N LEU A 42 6.52 16.52 23.65
CA LEU A 42 6.30 15.65 22.50
C LEU A 42 5.33 16.26 21.49
N ARG A 43 4.29 16.98 21.95
CA ARG A 43 3.39 17.74 21.05
C ARG A 43 4.17 18.71 20.18
N LYS A 44 5.15 19.41 20.74
CA LYS A 44 6.02 20.31 19.99
C LYS A 44 6.79 19.59 18.88
N ILE A 45 7.28 18.37 19.13
CA ILE A 45 7.95 17.57 18.10
C ILE A 45 6.99 17.15 16.98
N TYR A 46 5.75 16.76 17.31
CA TYR A 46 4.74 16.42 16.29
C TYR A 46 4.26 17.62 15.48
N ASP A 47 4.15 18.78 16.11
CA ASP A 47 3.91 20.06 15.44
C ASP A 47 5.07 20.40 14.46
N MET A 48 6.31 20.26 14.91
CA MET A 48 7.51 20.45 14.07
C MET A 48 7.56 19.46 12.90
N GLN A 49 7.21 18.18 13.15
CA GLN A 49 7.07 17.17 12.10
C GLN A 49 6.03 17.61 11.07
N THR A 50 4.86 18.06 11.53
CA THR A 50 3.77 18.51 10.66
C THR A 50 4.20 19.69 9.77
N ARG A 51 4.87 20.68 10.38
CA ARG A 51 5.39 21.88 9.70
C ARG A 51 6.69 21.64 8.93
N GLN A 52 7.25 20.43 8.99
CA GLN A 52 8.55 20.06 8.40
C GLN A 52 9.71 20.97 8.83
N GLU A 53 9.77 21.32 10.12
CA GLU A 53 10.84 22.12 10.71
C GLU A 53 12.11 21.28 10.91
N MET A 54 12.76 20.89 9.81
CA MET A 54 13.91 19.97 9.82
C MET A 54 15.07 20.45 10.69
N ASP A 55 15.44 21.74 10.61
CA ASP A 55 16.56 22.29 11.39
C ASP A 55 16.31 22.18 12.90
N SER A 56 15.09 22.46 13.36
CA SER A 56 14.68 22.29 14.74
C SER A 56 14.77 20.82 15.16
N LEU A 57 14.25 19.90 14.33
CA LEU A 57 14.23 18.47 14.60
C LEU A 57 15.65 17.86 14.65
N LEU A 58 16.59 18.36 13.83
CA LEU A 58 17.99 17.95 13.89
C LEU A 58 18.64 18.28 15.24
N ILE A 59 18.25 19.38 15.88
CA ILE A 59 18.69 19.72 17.24
C ILE A 59 18.07 18.75 18.24
N ASN A 60 16.80 18.40 18.08
CA ASN A 60 16.09 17.50 18.99
C ASN A 60 16.64 16.07 19.02
N LEU A 61 17.29 15.60 17.95
CA LEU A 61 18.03 14.33 17.93
C LEU A 61 19.15 14.25 18.98
N LYS A 62 19.63 15.39 19.50
CA LYS A 62 20.68 15.49 20.51
C LYS A 62 20.16 15.83 21.90
N SER A 63 18.84 15.82 22.12
CA SER A 63 18.23 16.12 23.41
C SER A 63 18.73 15.19 24.52
N ASP A 64 18.85 15.70 25.74
CA ASP A 64 19.10 14.87 26.94
C ASP A 64 17.92 13.90 27.20
N ASP A 65 16.70 14.28 26.80
CA ASP A 65 15.47 13.50 26.93
C ASP A 65 15.36 12.44 25.80
N PRO A 66 15.38 11.13 26.12
CA PRO A 66 15.25 10.07 25.12
C PRO A 66 13.91 10.05 24.38
N SER A 67 12.82 10.52 25.01
CA SER A 67 11.51 10.62 24.37
C SER A 67 11.52 11.62 23.22
N ILE A 68 12.22 12.75 23.41
CA ILE A 68 12.40 13.76 22.37
C ILE A 68 13.28 13.21 21.23
N ARG A 69 14.37 12.49 21.55
CA ARG A 69 15.23 11.86 20.52
C ARG A 69 14.46 10.84 19.70
N PHE A 70 13.65 10.00 20.35
CA PHE A 70 12.78 9.02 19.70
C PHE A 70 11.77 9.71 18.75
N ALA A 71 11.05 10.72 19.25
CA ALA A 71 10.05 11.43 18.45
C ALA A 71 10.68 12.18 17.26
N ALA A 72 11.88 12.77 17.43
CA ALA A 72 12.62 13.39 16.35
C ALA A 72 13.08 12.37 15.29
N ALA A 73 13.59 11.20 15.70
CA ALA A 73 13.93 10.12 14.77
C ALA A 73 12.70 9.61 14.00
N ARG A 74 11.54 9.50 14.67
CA ARG A 74 10.25 9.16 14.05
C ARG A 74 9.81 10.20 13.01
N ALA A 75 10.05 11.48 13.27
CA ALA A 75 9.77 12.55 12.31
C ALA A 75 10.58 12.37 11.02
N PHE A 76 11.89 12.07 11.14
CA PHE A 76 12.73 11.82 9.96
C PHE A 76 12.37 10.53 9.22
N ALA A 77 11.87 9.49 9.92
CA ALA A 77 11.29 8.33 9.27
C ALA A 77 10.10 8.71 8.37
N SER A 78 9.31 9.71 8.80
CA SER A 78 8.16 10.22 8.05
C SER A 78 8.58 11.15 6.90
N PHE A 79 9.67 11.91 7.04
CA PHE A 79 10.18 12.79 5.98
C PHE A 79 10.88 12.03 4.86
N GLN A 80 11.56 10.93 5.18
CA GLN A 80 12.37 10.15 4.24
C GLN A 80 13.47 10.97 3.55
N ASP A 81 14.01 11.98 4.24
CA ASP A 81 15.07 12.85 3.72
C ASP A 81 16.47 12.34 4.11
N SER A 82 17.30 12.12 3.09
CA SER A 82 18.68 11.61 3.25
C SER A 82 19.67 12.60 3.88
N SER A 83 19.35 13.90 3.93
CA SER A 83 20.19 14.93 4.55
C SER A 83 20.29 14.76 6.07
N ALA A 84 19.32 14.11 6.70
CA ALA A 84 19.30 13.87 8.15
C ALA A 84 20.16 12.68 8.60
N LEU A 85 20.66 11.85 7.68
CA LEU A 85 21.32 10.58 8.01
C LEU A 85 22.51 10.74 8.97
N ASP A 86 23.37 11.73 8.73
CA ASP A 86 24.57 11.94 9.57
C ASP A 86 24.20 12.33 11.01
N ALA A 87 23.04 12.96 11.21
CA ALA A 87 22.50 13.26 12.54
C ALA A 87 21.80 12.05 13.19
N ILE A 88 21.29 11.11 12.39
CA ILE A 88 20.60 9.90 12.88
C ILE A 88 21.57 8.79 13.26
N PHE A 89 22.69 8.61 12.54
CA PHE A 89 23.62 7.52 12.79
C PHE A 89 24.09 7.38 14.25
N PRO A 90 24.42 8.47 14.99
CA PRO A 90 24.80 8.34 16.41
C PRO A 90 23.72 7.70 17.29
N LEU A 91 22.43 7.81 16.93
CA LEU A 91 21.32 7.26 17.71
C LEU A 91 21.24 5.72 17.62
N LEU A 92 21.91 5.09 16.65
CA LEU A 92 22.04 3.63 16.62
C LEU A 92 22.77 3.07 17.85
N MET A 93 23.56 3.90 18.54
CA MET A 93 24.30 3.56 19.74
C MET A 93 23.72 4.23 21.01
N ASP A 94 22.48 4.71 20.96
CA ASP A 94 21.82 5.41 22.07
C ASP A 94 21.78 4.57 23.36
N LYS A 95 21.65 5.19 24.53
CA LYS A 95 21.51 4.44 25.79
C LYS A 95 20.14 3.74 25.90
N GLN A 96 19.11 4.26 25.22
CA GLN A 96 17.77 3.68 25.20
C GLN A 96 17.53 2.82 23.96
N GLY A 97 17.10 1.57 24.17
CA GLY A 97 16.87 0.58 23.11
C GLY A 97 15.82 1.03 22.09
N GLN A 98 14.73 1.66 22.54
CA GLN A 98 13.67 2.17 21.66
C GLN A 98 14.17 3.27 20.72
N VAL A 99 15.10 4.11 21.19
CA VAL A 99 15.72 5.15 20.37
C VAL A 99 16.58 4.52 19.27
N ARG A 100 17.35 3.47 19.59
CA ARG A 100 18.13 2.70 18.60
C ARG A 100 17.22 2.07 17.55
N ALA A 101 16.14 1.43 17.99
CA ALA A 101 15.18 0.78 17.10
C ALA A 101 14.52 1.80 16.15
N MET A 102 14.10 2.96 16.67
CA MET A 102 13.52 4.03 15.85
C MET A 102 14.55 4.65 14.89
N ALA A 103 15.82 4.78 15.30
CA ALA A 103 16.88 5.23 14.41
C ALA A 103 17.11 4.25 13.25
N ALA A 104 17.15 2.94 13.53
CA ALA A 104 17.24 1.91 12.50
C ALA A 104 16.03 1.94 11.56
N TYR A 105 14.81 2.04 12.11
CA TYR A 105 13.59 2.22 11.33
C TYR A 105 13.65 3.46 10.42
N ALA A 106 14.07 4.61 10.95
CA ALA A 106 14.19 5.85 10.19
C ALA A 106 15.19 5.73 9.04
N ILE A 107 16.37 5.15 9.27
CA ILE A 107 17.36 4.86 8.23
C ILE A 107 16.76 3.96 7.13
N GLY A 108 16.01 2.93 7.54
CA GLY A 108 15.31 2.04 6.61
C GLY A 108 14.24 2.76 5.78
N GLN A 109 13.49 3.70 6.35
CA GLN A 109 12.48 4.50 5.64
C GLN A 109 13.08 5.54 4.69
N ILE A 110 14.22 6.15 5.07
CA ILE A 110 14.98 7.07 4.21
C ILE A 110 15.47 6.36 2.94
N GLY A 111 15.70 5.04 3.00
CA GLY A 111 15.94 4.24 1.80
C GLY A 111 17.33 4.41 1.17
N SER A 112 18.28 5.05 1.87
CA SER A 112 19.62 5.33 1.34
C SER A 112 20.64 4.24 1.68
N ALA A 113 21.38 3.77 0.68
CA ALA A 113 22.47 2.79 0.85
C ALA A 113 23.60 3.27 1.79
N ARG A 114 23.71 4.60 2.06
CA ARG A 114 24.66 5.16 3.05
C ARG A 114 24.47 4.56 4.45
N GLY A 115 23.28 4.07 4.78
CA GLY A 115 22.98 3.46 6.07
C GLY A 115 23.58 2.06 6.27
N GLU A 116 23.96 1.34 5.20
CA GLU A 116 24.36 -0.07 5.26
C GLU A 116 25.56 -0.30 6.21
N ALA A 117 26.62 0.49 6.08
CA ALA A 117 27.80 0.36 6.94
C ALA A 117 27.48 0.67 8.42
N GLN A 118 26.63 1.66 8.68
CA GLN A 118 26.29 2.12 10.03
C GLN A 118 25.38 1.12 10.74
N LEU A 119 24.37 0.60 10.04
CA LEU A 119 23.50 -0.47 10.55
C LEU A 119 24.30 -1.75 10.85
N THR A 120 25.27 -2.08 10.00
CA THR A 120 26.14 -3.26 10.21
C THR A 120 26.96 -3.10 11.47
N ALA A 121 27.57 -1.93 11.67
CA ALA A 121 28.38 -1.64 12.85
C ALA A 121 27.54 -1.60 14.14
N ALA A 122 26.26 -1.24 14.05
CA ALA A 122 25.35 -1.16 15.18
C ALA A 122 24.73 -2.50 15.59
N PHE A 123 24.72 -3.50 14.71
CA PHE A 123 24.17 -4.82 15.01
C PHE A 123 25.03 -5.54 16.06
N ASP A 124 24.45 -5.84 17.22
CA ASP A 124 25.16 -6.56 18.28
C ASP A 124 24.79 -8.04 18.29
N GLY A 125 25.63 -8.85 17.63
CA GLY A 125 25.49 -10.31 17.60
C GLY A 125 25.86 -11.03 18.91
N ARG A 126 26.26 -10.30 19.96
CA ARG A 126 26.66 -10.85 21.28
C ARG A 126 25.70 -10.46 22.40
N ASP A 127 24.54 -9.90 22.08
CA ASP A 127 23.51 -9.49 23.03
C ASP A 127 22.80 -10.69 23.69
N SER A 128 23.56 -11.47 24.44
CA SER A 128 23.12 -12.62 25.22
C SER A 128 22.14 -12.25 26.34
N ALA A 129 22.09 -10.97 26.72
CA ALA A 129 21.18 -10.45 27.73
C ALA A 129 19.84 -9.94 27.14
N ARG A 130 19.65 -10.03 25.82
CA ARG A 130 18.45 -9.60 25.10
C ARG A 130 18.10 -8.12 25.30
N LEU A 131 19.09 -7.28 25.61
CA LEU A 131 18.89 -5.87 25.98
C LEU A 131 18.54 -4.99 24.78
N TYR A 132 18.87 -5.43 23.57
CA TYR A 132 18.76 -4.67 22.32
C TYR A 132 18.06 -5.47 21.21
N GLU A 133 17.28 -6.51 21.53
CA GLU A 133 16.59 -7.34 20.54
C GLU A 133 15.66 -6.52 19.62
N GLU A 134 14.98 -5.51 20.16
CA GLU A 134 14.13 -4.62 19.37
C GLU A 134 14.95 -3.81 18.34
N ALA A 135 16.11 -3.30 18.77
CA ALA A 135 17.01 -2.56 17.90
C ALA A 135 17.62 -3.48 16.82
N ASN A 136 18.10 -4.67 17.20
CA ASN A 136 18.62 -5.66 16.27
C ASN A 136 17.54 -6.08 15.26
N SER A 137 16.30 -6.32 15.70
CA SER A 137 15.17 -6.63 14.82
C SER A 137 14.92 -5.51 13.79
N ALA A 138 14.88 -4.25 14.25
CA ALA A 138 14.71 -3.09 13.39
C ALA A 138 15.89 -2.91 12.41
N ILE A 139 17.12 -3.19 12.84
CA ILE A 139 18.32 -3.18 11.98
C ILE A 139 18.18 -4.21 10.85
N LEU A 140 17.77 -5.45 11.15
CA LEU A 140 17.59 -6.49 10.14
C LEU A 140 16.53 -6.11 9.11
N GLU A 141 15.40 -5.52 9.53
CA GLU A 141 14.39 -5.01 8.61
C GLU A 141 14.92 -3.83 7.77
N ALA A 142 15.63 -2.88 8.39
CA ALA A 142 16.20 -1.72 7.71
C ALA A 142 17.22 -2.15 6.64
N MET A 143 18.05 -3.16 6.94
CA MET A 143 18.93 -3.80 5.95
C MET A 143 18.15 -4.36 4.77
N GLY A 144 16.99 -4.98 5.01
CA GLY A 144 16.12 -5.43 3.91
C GLY A 144 15.68 -4.31 2.96
N LYS A 145 15.52 -3.07 3.48
CA LYS A 145 15.10 -1.91 2.69
C LYS A 145 16.25 -1.27 1.90
N ILE A 146 17.47 -1.23 2.45
CA ILE A 146 18.58 -0.47 1.87
C ILE A 146 19.77 -1.31 1.41
N GLY A 147 19.93 -2.49 2.00
CA GLY A 147 21.15 -3.29 1.92
C GLY A 147 21.39 -3.90 0.54
N SER A 148 22.64 -4.29 0.30
CA SER A 148 23.10 -4.99 -0.90
C SER A 148 22.69 -6.48 -0.94
N THR A 149 22.88 -7.13 -2.10
CA THR A 149 22.67 -8.59 -2.27
C THR A 149 23.59 -9.42 -1.38
N GLN A 150 24.78 -8.92 -1.04
CA GLN A 150 25.71 -9.59 -0.15
C GLN A 150 25.11 -9.77 1.25
N PHE A 151 24.46 -8.72 1.78
CA PHE A 151 23.78 -8.81 3.06
C PHE A 151 22.55 -9.70 3.04
N LEU A 152 21.81 -9.77 1.93
CA LEU A 152 20.71 -10.72 1.79
C LEU A 152 21.20 -12.17 2.01
N ARG A 153 22.34 -12.54 1.44
CA ARG A 153 22.93 -13.89 1.66
C ARG A 153 23.33 -14.12 3.11
N ALA A 154 23.96 -13.12 3.73
CA ALA A 154 24.32 -13.20 5.15
C ALA A 154 23.08 -13.36 6.03
N LEU A 155 22.04 -12.57 5.80
CA LEU A 155 20.76 -12.63 6.50
C LEU A 155 20.05 -13.97 6.33
N SER A 156 20.09 -14.52 5.12
CA SER A 156 19.42 -15.76 4.74
C SER A 156 20.05 -17.01 5.35
N THR A 157 21.33 -16.94 5.74
CA THR A 157 22.09 -18.08 6.28
C THR A 157 22.11 -18.12 7.80
N ILE A 158 21.53 -17.12 8.48
CA ILE A 158 21.42 -17.13 9.94
C ILE A 158 20.45 -18.24 10.36
N SER A 159 20.99 -19.23 11.05
CA SER A 159 20.27 -20.42 11.53
C SER A 159 20.35 -20.62 13.04
N THR A 160 21.02 -19.69 13.74
CA THR A 160 21.29 -19.78 15.19
C THR A 160 20.10 -19.38 16.06
N TYR A 161 19.13 -18.63 15.52
CA TYR A 161 17.95 -18.18 16.27
C TYR A 161 17.05 -19.36 16.63
N GLN A 162 16.60 -19.36 17.89
CA GLN A 162 15.66 -20.33 18.42
C GLN A 162 14.22 -19.79 18.33
N PRO A 163 13.18 -20.64 18.34
CA PRO A 163 11.78 -20.19 18.34
C PRO A 163 11.44 -19.17 19.45
N THR A 164 12.19 -19.17 20.55
CA THR A 164 12.05 -18.22 21.66
C THR A 164 12.63 -16.82 21.37
N ASP A 165 13.41 -16.66 20.31
CA ASP A 165 14.05 -15.40 19.90
C ASP A 165 13.13 -14.60 18.97
N THR A 166 11.89 -14.37 19.42
CA THR A 166 10.77 -13.89 18.59
C THR A 166 11.10 -12.63 17.78
N LEU A 167 11.76 -11.64 18.40
CA LEU A 167 12.08 -10.37 17.74
C LEU A 167 13.17 -10.54 16.68
N LEU A 168 14.19 -11.37 16.93
CA LEU A 168 15.26 -11.62 15.97
C LEU A 168 14.75 -12.42 14.77
N LEU A 169 13.94 -13.45 15.01
CA LEU A 169 13.25 -14.21 13.95
C LEU A 169 12.36 -13.29 13.11
N LEU A 170 11.59 -12.40 13.75
CA LEU A 170 10.74 -11.45 13.05
C LEU A 170 11.53 -10.44 12.24
N GLY A 171 12.64 -9.93 12.79
CA GLY A 171 13.55 -9.02 12.09
C GLY A 171 14.18 -9.66 10.87
N GLN A 172 14.61 -10.92 10.99
CA GLN A 172 15.14 -11.70 9.87
C GLN A 172 14.09 -11.92 8.79
N ALA A 173 12.91 -12.41 9.15
CA ALA A 173 11.81 -12.66 8.21
C ALA A 173 11.38 -11.37 7.50
N ARG A 174 11.25 -10.26 8.23
CA ARG A 174 10.95 -8.94 7.65
C ARG A 174 12.07 -8.45 6.74
N GLY A 175 13.33 -8.59 7.13
CA GLY A 175 14.48 -8.23 6.29
C GLY A 175 14.46 -8.98 4.95
N ILE A 176 14.30 -10.31 4.97
CA ILE A 176 14.18 -11.14 3.75
C ILE A 176 12.96 -10.70 2.91
N TYR A 177 11.83 -10.46 3.56
CA TYR A 177 10.62 -9.97 2.90
C TYR A 177 10.81 -8.59 2.23
N ARG A 178 11.51 -7.65 2.87
CA ARG A 178 11.80 -6.32 2.30
C ARG A 178 12.73 -6.41 1.09
N TYR A 179 13.70 -7.33 1.07
CA TYR A 179 14.50 -7.62 -0.12
C TYR A 179 13.62 -8.13 -1.28
N CYS A 180 12.67 -9.03 -1.01
CA CYS A 180 11.71 -9.50 -2.02
C CYS A 180 10.92 -8.34 -2.64
N LEU A 181 10.47 -7.35 -1.86
CA LEU A 181 9.77 -6.17 -2.39
C LEU A 181 10.64 -5.30 -3.31
N ARG A 182 11.96 -5.49 -3.29
CA ARG A 182 12.94 -4.87 -4.20
C ARG A 182 13.34 -5.79 -5.35
N ASN A 183 12.61 -6.88 -5.58
CA ASN A 183 12.90 -7.94 -6.56
C ASN A 183 14.26 -8.63 -6.33
N MET A 184 14.68 -8.76 -5.07
CA MET A 184 15.90 -9.46 -4.67
C MET A 184 15.51 -10.70 -3.87
N ILE A 185 15.87 -11.88 -4.37
CA ILE A 185 15.61 -13.16 -3.72
C ILE A 185 16.91 -13.95 -3.58
N ASP A 186 16.94 -14.85 -2.59
CA ASP A 186 18.04 -15.76 -2.34
C ASP A 186 17.48 -17.17 -2.06
N PRO A 187 18.07 -18.25 -2.60
CA PRO A 187 17.58 -19.61 -2.38
C PRO A 187 17.56 -20.04 -0.90
N GLU A 188 18.59 -19.70 -0.12
CA GLU A 188 18.62 -19.98 1.33
C GLU A 188 17.59 -19.15 2.07
N GLY A 189 17.35 -17.92 1.60
CA GLY A 189 16.29 -17.06 2.11
C GLY A 189 14.91 -17.68 1.87
N THR A 190 14.71 -18.27 0.68
CA THR A 190 13.47 -19.00 0.35
C THR A 190 13.30 -20.23 1.24
N ALA A 191 14.36 -21.02 1.42
CA ALA A 191 14.36 -22.19 2.30
C ALA A 191 13.97 -21.80 3.74
N THR A 192 14.54 -20.71 4.25
CA THR A 192 14.25 -20.16 5.58
C THR A 192 12.79 -19.76 5.71
N MET A 193 12.23 -19.06 4.71
CA MET A 193 10.83 -18.64 4.74
C MET A 193 9.86 -19.82 4.65
N VAL A 194 10.17 -20.86 3.85
CA VAL A 194 9.38 -22.11 3.87
C VAL A 194 9.42 -22.74 5.26
N LYS A 195 10.61 -22.92 5.84
CA LYS A 195 10.77 -23.47 7.19
C LYS A 195 9.95 -22.68 8.23
N TYR A 196 10.02 -21.35 8.19
CA TYR A 196 9.29 -20.49 9.12
C TYR A 196 7.78 -20.58 8.98
N LEU A 197 7.26 -20.78 7.77
CA LEU A 197 5.84 -21.01 7.57
C LEU A 197 5.40 -22.37 8.12
N SER A 198 6.15 -23.42 7.80
CA SER A 198 5.77 -24.82 8.08
C SER A 198 5.92 -25.23 9.55
N ASP A 199 6.82 -24.59 10.31
CA ASP A 199 7.01 -24.91 11.72
C ASP A 199 5.96 -24.21 12.61
N ALA A 200 5.01 -24.99 13.13
CA ALA A 200 3.95 -24.50 14.01
C ALA A 200 4.45 -23.94 15.35
N ASN A 201 5.71 -24.23 15.75
CA ASN A 201 6.32 -23.64 16.95
C ASN A 201 6.85 -22.23 16.71
N MET A 202 6.92 -21.77 15.46
CA MET A 202 7.36 -20.42 15.14
C MET A 202 6.33 -19.38 15.61
N PRO A 203 6.77 -18.21 16.07
CA PRO A 203 5.86 -17.14 16.45
C PRO A 203 4.88 -16.78 15.31
N PRO A 204 3.58 -16.55 15.58
CA PRO A 204 2.58 -16.32 14.54
C PRO A 204 2.94 -15.21 13.55
N GLN A 205 3.52 -14.09 14.02
CA GLN A 205 3.93 -13.00 13.12
C GLN A 205 5.08 -13.40 12.19
N VAL A 206 5.98 -14.29 12.63
CA VAL A 206 7.07 -14.81 11.79
C VAL A 206 6.49 -15.69 10.68
N ARG A 207 5.57 -16.59 11.04
CA ARG A 207 4.83 -17.43 10.08
C ARG A 207 4.07 -16.58 9.07
N LEU A 208 3.41 -15.51 9.51
CA LEU A 208 2.68 -14.58 8.66
C LEU A 208 3.60 -13.88 7.64
N VAL A 209 4.71 -13.29 8.10
CA VAL A 209 5.67 -12.62 7.19
C VAL A 209 6.29 -13.60 6.20
N ALA A 210 6.59 -14.82 6.66
CA ALA A 210 7.05 -15.93 5.81
C ALA A 210 6.02 -16.30 4.73
N ALA A 211 4.74 -16.41 5.10
CA ALA A 211 3.65 -16.67 4.16
C ALA A 211 3.53 -15.54 3.13
N HIS A 212 3.57 -14.27 3.57
CA HIS A 212 3.49 -13.10 2.68
C HIS A 212 4.67 -13.00 1.70
N TYR A 213 5.87 -13.45 2.10
CA TYR A 213 7.00 -13.61 1.19
C TYR A 213 6.69 -14.62 0.09
N LEU A 214 6.24 -15.83 0.45
CA LEU A 214 5.90 -16.87 -0.52
C LEU A 214 4.73 -16.47 -1.42
N HIS A 215 3.82 -15.63 -0.93
CA HIS A 215 2.75 -15.03 -1.74
C HIS A 215 3.31 -14.02 -2.76
N ARG A 216 4.18 -13.08 -2.35
CA ARG A 216 4.60 -11.95 -3.20
C ARG A 216 5.84 -12.16 -4.07
N ALA A 217 6.80 -12.95 -3.61
CA ALA A 217 8.08 -13.09 -4.31
C ALA A 217 7.87 -13.66 -5.72
N ALA A 218 8.36 -12.94 -6.71
CA ALA A 218 8.34 -13.38 -8.11
C ALA A 218 9.54 -14.30 -8.39
N GLY A 219 9.38 -15.26 -9.30
CA GLY A 219 10.48 -16.10 -9.76
C GLY A 219 11.04 -17.09 -8.73
N LEU A 220 10.27 -17.45 -7.70
CA LEU A 220 10.66 -18.50 -6.76
C LEU A 220 10.66 -19.87 -7.44
N ASP A 221 11.70 -20.68 -7.19
CA ASP A 221 11.65 -22.13 -7.40
C ASP A 221 11.20 -22.80 -6.10
N LEU A 222 9.94 -23.24 -6.08
CA LEU A 222 9.33 -23.93 -4.94
C LEU A 222 9.28 -25.44 -5.12
N THR A 223 9.79 -25.98 -6.23
CA THR A 223 9.76 -27.41 -6.54
C THR A 223 10.32 -28.28 -5.42
N PRO A 224 11.45 -27.92 -4.77
CA PRO A 224 12.01 -28.72 -3.66
C PRO A 224 11.10 -28.81 -2.42
N TYR A 225 10.12 -27.91 -2.29
CA TYR A 225 9.25 -27.77 -1.13
C TYR A 225 7.80 -28.20 -1.40
N ALA A 226 7.54 -28.84 -2.55
CA ALA A 226 6.18 -29.16 -2.99
C ALA A 226 5.40 -29.98 -1.96
N ASP A 227 5.99 -31.08 -1.46
CA ASP A 227 5.34 -31.95 -0.48
C ASP A 227 5.08 -31.24 0.85
N GLN A 228 6.01 -30.39 1.28
CA GLN A 228 5.87 -29.59 2.50
C GLN A 228 4.73 -28.58 2.36
N LEU A 229 4.65 -27.85 1.24
CA LEU A 229 3.58 -26.86 1.00
C LEU A 229 2.20 -27.51 0.88
N ILE A 230 2.13 -28.73 0.34
CA ILE A 230 0.89 -29.52 0.30
C ILE A 230 0.48 -29.94 1.72
N ALA A 231 1.43 -30.40 2.54
CA ALA A 231 1.17 -30.73 3.94
C ALA A 231 0.73 -29.48 4.74
N ASP A 232 1.39 -28.34 4.54
CA ASP A 232 1.04 -27.06 5.17
C ASP A 232 -0.38 -26.64 4.79
N TRP A 233 -0.78 -26.78 3.52
CA TRP A 233 -2.15 -26.49 3.08
C TRP A 233 -3.21 -27.35 3.80
N GLN A 234 -2.92 -28.64 4.00
CA GLN A 234 -3.85 -29.58 4.61
C GLN A 234 -3.92 -29.42 6.14
N GLY A 235 -2.82 -29.02 6.78
CA GLY A 235 -2.71 -28.88 8.23
C GLY A 235 -3.02 -27.48 8.78
N GLU A 236 -3.06 -26.45 7.93
CA GLU A 236 -3.25 -25.07 8.37
C GLU A 236 -4.73 -24.71 8.47
N GLY A 237 -5.11 -24.10 9.60
CA GLY A 237 -6.47 -23.60 9.87
C GLY A 237 -6.59 -22.08 9.80
N ASP A 238 -5.49 -21.34 9.92
CA ASP A 238 -5.48 -19.88 9.86
C ASP A 238 -5.74 -19.39 8.42
N PRO A 239 -6.87 -18.69 8.15
CA PRO A 239 -7.18 -18.19 6.81
C PRO A 239 -6.09 -17.25 6.27
N PHE A 240 -5.39 -16.49 7.12
CA PHE A 240 -4.33 -15.58 6.68
C PHE A 240 -3.14 -16.32 6.07
N LEU A 241 -2.76 -17.44 6.67
CA LEU A 241 -1.69 -18.31 6.16
C LEU A 241 -2.16 -19.10 4.94
N ARG A 242 -3.38 -19.66 4.97
CA ARG A 242 -3.95 -20.42 3.85
C ARG A 242 -4.02 -19.59 2.57
N MET A 243 -4.44 -18.33 2.64
CA MET A 243 -4.43 -17.43 1.47
C MET A 243 -3.06 -17.36 0.79
N CYS A 244 -2.00 -17.26 1.58
CA CYS A 244 -0.64 -17.19 1.09
C CYS A 244 -0.15 -18.56 0.57
N ILE A 245 -0.46 -19.65 1.27
CA ILE A 245 -0.13 -21.03 0.85
C ILE A 245 -0.80 -21.35 -0.49
N ALA A 246 -2.07 -20.98 -0.70
CA ALA A 246 -2.75 -21.19 -1.98
C ALA A 246 -1.95 -20.59 -3.15
N THR A 247 -1.45 -19.36 -2.95
CA THR A 247 -0.62 -18.68 -3.96
C THR A 247 0.72 -19.39 -4.17
N ALA A 248 1.35 -19.88 -3.09
CA ALA A 248 2.58 -20.67 -3.18
C ALA A 248 2.37 -21.99 -3.96
N LEU A 249 1.26 -22.70 -3.72
CA LEU A 249 0.86 -23.89 -4.47
C LEU A 249 0.66 -23.59 -5.97
N GLY A 250 0.05 -22.45 -6.30
CA GLY A 250 -0.07 -22.01 -7.69
C GLY A 250 1.28 -21.81 -8.40
N LYS A 251 2.32 -21.40 -7.66
CA LYS A 251 3.68 -21.23 -8.20
C LYS A 251 4.39 -22.55 -8.50
N LEU A 252 3.97 -23.67 -7.89
CA LEU A 252 4.53 -25.00 -8.18
C LEU A 252 4.20 -25.46 -9.60
N LYS A 253 3.04 -25.08 -10.14
CA LYS A 253 2.56 -25.47 -11.48
C LYS A 253 2.53 -26.99 -11.71
N THR A 254 2.30 -27.78 -10.65
CA THR A 254 2.17 -29.23 -10.73
C THR A 254 0.71 -29.66 -10.81
N SER A 255 0.43 -30.80 -11.45
CA SER A 255 -0.93 -31.36 -11.53
C SER A 255 -1.52 -31.67 -10.14
N ALA A 256 -0.67 -32.11 -9.19
CA ALA A 256 -1.06 -32.35 -7.81
C ALA A 256 -1.56 -31.07 -7.11
N ALA A 257 -0.82 -29.96 -7.24
CA ALA A 257 -1.23 -28.67 -6.68
C ALA A 257 -2.52 -28.15 -7.32
N SER A 258 -2.67 -28.29 -8.64
CA SER A 258 -3.90 -27.90 -9.35
C SER A 258 -5.11 -28.67 -8.81
N LYS A 259 -5.03 -30.00 -8.77
CA LYS A 259 -6.11 -30.86 -8.27
C LYS A 259 -6.51 -30.50 -6.84
N LEU A 260 -5.52 -30.32 -5.96
CA LEU A 260 -5.74 -29.94 -4.55
C LEU A 260 -6.48 -28.61 -4.43
N LEU A 261 -6.07 -27.59 -5.20
CA LEU A 261 -6.70 -26.27 -5.20
C LEU A 261 -8.14 -26.32 -5.77
N ILE A 262 -8.37 -27.09 -6.84
CA ILE A 262 -9.70 -27.27 -7.43
C ILE A 262 -10.66 -27.94 -6.43
N GLU A 263 -10.23 -29.02 -5.79
CA GLU A 263 -11.03 -29.73 -4.77
C GLU A 263 -11.32 -28.81 -3.59
N SER A 264 -10.31 -28.08 -3.12
CA SER A 264 -10.47 -27.18 -1.98
C SER A 264 -11.41 -26.01 -2.26
N LEU A 265 -11.42 -25.47 -3.49
CA LEU A 265 -12.31 -24.37 -3.88
C LEU A 265 -13.79 -24.73 -3.71
N GLN A 266 -14.15 -26.01 -3.85
CA GLN A 266 -15.54 -26.48 -3.74
C GLN A 266 -16.04 -26.56 -2.30
N THR A 267 -15.13 -26.74 -1.34
CA THR A 267 -15.46 -26.91 0.09
C THR A 267 -15.11 -25.70 0.93
N GLU A 268 -14.30 -24.77 0.42
CA GLU A 268 -13.86 -23.59 1.14
C GLU A 268 -15.03 -22.66 1.50
N THR A 269 -15.03 -22.17 2.73
CA THR A 269 -16.06 -21.25 3.23
C THR A 269 -15.56 -19.83 3.39
N ASP A 270 -14.24 -19.62 3.61
CA ASP A 270 -13.68 -18.28 3.72
C ASP A 270 -13.49 -17.67 2.32
N ASP A 271 -14.23 -16.60 2.04
CA ASP A 271 -14.23 -15.95 0.72
C ASP A 271 -12.88 -15.30 0.35
N ARG A 272 -12.06 -14.97 1.35
CA ARG A 272 -10.70 -14.47 1.13
C ARG A 272 -9.79 -15.61 0.70
N VAL A 273 -9.90 -16.78 1.32
CA VAL A 273 -9.18 -18.00 0.89
C VAL A 273 -9.63 -18.41 -0.51
N LYS A 274 -10.94 -18.48 -0.79
CA LYS A 274 -11.47 -18.74 -2.15
C LYS A 274 -10.86 -17.80 -3.18
N SER A 275 -10.85 -16.50 -2.91
CA SER A 275 -10.28 -15.49 -3.81
C SER A 275 -8.81 -15.76 -4.14
N ASN A 276 -8.03 -16.27 -3.18
CA ASN A 276 -6.61 -16.61 -3.41
C ASN A 276 -6.43 -17.97 -4.08
N ILE A 277 -7.28 -18.96 -3.81
CA ILE A 277 -7.32 -20.21 -4.58
C ILE A 277 -7.58 -19.90 -6.06
N ILE A 278 -8.59 -19.07 -6.35
CA ILE A 278 -8.92 -18.66 -7.72
C ILE A 278 -7.73 -17.96 -8.39
N ARG A 279 -7.02 -17.05 -7.69
CA ARG A 279 -5.81 -16.40 -8.21
C ARG A 279 -4.68 -17.40 -8.48
N ALA A 280 -4.49 -18.37 -7.59
CA ALA A 280 -3.49 -19.42 -7.75
C ALA A 280 -3.79 -20.31 -8.96
N LEU A 281 -5.06 -20.63 -9.18
CA LEU A 281 -5.51 -21.45 -10.31
C LEU A 281 -5.21 -20.82 -11.68
N GLN A 282 -5.00 -19.50 -11.75
CA GLN A 282 -4.66 -18.81 -13.00
C GLN A 282 -3.26 -19.18 -13.54
N ALA A 283 -2.42 -19.82 -12.71
CA ALA A 283 -1.08 -20.26 -13.11
C ALA A 283 -1.07 -21.59 -13.89
N PHE A 284 -2.21 -22.30 -13.97
CA PHE A 284 -2.34 -23.60 -14.63
C PHE A 284 -2.99 -23.47 -16.01
N GLU A 285 -2.97 -24.59 -16.76
CA GLU A 285 -3.54 -24.67 -18.09
C GLU A 285 -5.04 -24.38 -18.09
N TYR A 286 -5.47 -23.59 -19.08
CA TYR A 286 -6.85 -23.11 -19.17
C TYR A 286 -7.89 -24.25 -19.11
N ASN A 287 -7.64 -25.36 -19.83
CA ASN A 287 -8.57 -26.47 -19.93
C ASN A 287 -8.78 -27.20 -18.58
N ASP A 288 -7.82 -27.08 -17.65
CA ASP A 288 -7.87 -27.74 -16.35
C ASP A 288 -8.71 -26.94 -15.35
N VAL A 289 -8.75 -25.61 -15.50
CA VAL A 289 -9.36 -24.70 -14.50
C VAL A 289 -10.64 -24.03 -14.98
N GLU A 290 -10.90 -23.95 -16.29
CA GLU A 290 -12.03 -23.21 -16.85
C GLU A 290 -13.38 -23.55 -16.21
N LYS A 291 -13.68 -24.84 -16.01
CA LYS A 291 -14.98 -25.30 -15.51
C LYS A 291 -15.22 -24.85 -14.08
N VAL A 292 -14.23 -25.03 -13.21
CA VAL A 292 -14.36 -24.66 -11.80
C VAL A 292 -14.40 -23.13 -11.64
N LEU A 293 -13.66 -22.39 -12.48
CA LEU A 293 -13.68 -20.93 -12.44
C LEU A 293 -14.99 -20.34 -12.99
N LEU A 294 -15.62 -20.98 -13.99
CA LEU A 294 -16.98 -20.63 -14.42
C LEU A 294 -18.02 -20.86 -13.31
N GLU A 295 -17.84 -21.90 -12.49
CA GLU A 295 -18.70 -22.12 -11.33
C GLU A 295 -18.47 -21.05 -10.26
N ALA A 296 -17.22 -20.73 -9.95
CA ALA A 296 -16.84 -19.72 -8.97
C ALA A 296 -17.32 -18.30 -9.36
N ALA A 297 -17.43 -17.98 -10.65
CA ALA A 297 -18.01 -16.72 -11.12
C ALA A 297 -19.49 -16.54 -10.73
N LYS A 298 -20.19 -17.61 -10.34
CA LYS A 298 -21.59 -17.60 -9.88
C LYS A 298 -21.73 -17.56 -8.36
N ASP A 299 -20.63 -17.40 -7.63
CA ASP A 299 -20.66 -17.25 -6.18
C ASP A 299 -21.54 -16.04 -5.79
N SER A 300 -22.24 -16.15 -4.66
CA SER A 300 -23.06 -15.08 -4.12
C SER A 300 -22.22 -13.93 -3.54
N HIS A 301 -21.00 -14.23 -3.09
CA HIS A 301 -20.08 -13.22 -2.59
C HIS A 301 -19.36 -12.54 -3.76
N ALA A 302 -19.40 -11.20 -3.80
CA ALA A 302 -18.86 -10.42 -4.91
C ALA A 302 -17.35 -10.62 -5.11
N GLY A 303 -16.59 -10.78 -4.02
CA GLY A 303 -15.13 -10.97 -4.05
C GLY A 303 -14.68 -12.17 -4.91
N PRO A 304 -14.93 -13.42 -4.50
CA PRO A 304 -14.59 -14.61 -5.29
C PRO A 304 -15.18 -14.58 -6.70
N ALA A 305 -16.45 -14.16 -6.83
CA ALA A 305 -17.15 -14.13 -8.11
C ALA A 305 -16.46 -13.18 -9.11
N GLU A 306 -16.10 -11.96 -8.68
CA GLU A 306 -15.38 -11.00 -9.53
C GLU A 306 -13.98 -11.52 -9.90
N VAL A 307 -13.24 -12.08 -8.94
CA VAL A 307 -11.88 -12.61 -9.18
C VAL A 307 -11.91 -13.76 -10.19
N ALA A 308 -12.92 -14.63 -10.11
CA ALA A 308 -13.13 -15.72 -11.06
C ALA A 308 -13.53 -15.20 -12.45
N ALA A 309 -14.48 -14.26 -12.53
CA ALA A 309 -14.89 -13.69 -13.81
C ALA A 309 -13.75 -12.91 -14.50
N GLN A 310 -12.91 -12.22 -13.72
CA GLN A 310 -11.75 -11.49 -14.22
C GLN A 310 -10.72 -12.40 -14.91
N TYR A 311 -10.64 -13.69 -14.54
CA TYR A 311 -9.79 -14.65 -15.25
C TYR A 311 -10.16 -14.74 -16.74
N PHE A 312 -11.45 -14.83 -17.07
CA PHE A 312 -11.91 -14.98 -18.46
C PHE A 312 -11.75 -13.70 -19.30
N VAL A 313 -11.73 -12.53 -18.67
CA VAL A 313 -11.38 -11.28 -19.36
C VAL A 313 -9.92 -11.31 -19.84
N ASN A 314 -9.04 -11.93 -19.05
CA ASN A 314 -7.59 -11.97 -19.31
C ASN A 314 -7.17 -13.17 -20.17
N GLN A 315 -7.77 -14.33 -19.93
CA GLN A 315 -7.35 -15.64 -20.46
C GLN A 315 -8.45 -16.36 -21.25
N GLY A 316 -9.59 -15.71 -21.49
CA GLY A 316 -10.70 -16.31 -22.21
C GLY A 316 -10.35 -16.73 -23.64
N LYS A 317 -11.03 -17.77 -24.11
CA LYS A 317 -10.97 -18.29 -25.48
C LYS A 317 -12.27 -18.06 -26.23
N GLU A 318 -12.18 -17.85 -27.55
CA GLU A 318 -13.32 -17.66 -28.47
C GLU A 318 -14.29 -18.85 -28.45
N GLN A 319 -13.76 -20.08 -28.43
CA GLN A 319 -14.55 -21.32 -28.47
C GLN A 319 -15.52 -21.48 -27.29
N ASP A 320 -15.27 -20.81 -26.16
CA ASP A 320 -16.05 -20.92 -24.92
C ASP A 320 -16.99 -19.73 -24.69
N VAL A 321 -17.10 -18.81 -25.64
CA VAL A 321 -17.92 -17.58 -25.50
C VAL A 321 -19.39 -17.88 -25.19
N SER A 322 -19.96 -18.96 -25.73
CA SER A 322 -21.34 -19.38 -25.42
C SER A 322 -21.51 -19.73 -23.94
N ARG A 323 -20.48 -20.31 -23.32
CA ARG A 323 -20.45 -20.64 -21.90
C ARG A 323 -20.31 -19.38 -21.06
N TYR A 324 -19.48 -18.42 -21.49
CA TYR A 324 -19.38 -17.11 -20.80
C TYR A 324 -20.72 -16.38 -20.79
N LYS A 325 -21.44 -16.36 -21.92
CA LYS A 325 -22.79 -15.77 -21.98
C LYS A 325 -23.76 -16.47 -21.03
N THR A 326 -23.74 -17.80 -21.01
CA THR A 326 -24.59 -18.59 -20.10
C THR A 326 -24.28 -18.27 -18.64
N VAL A 327 -23.01 -18.22 -18.27
CA VAL A 327 -22.57 -17.90 -16.90
C VAL A 327 -22.86 -16.44 -16.53
N MET A 328 -22.71 -15.49 -17.47
CA MET A 328 -23.10 -14.09 -17.28
C MET A 328 -24.55 -13.97 -16.78
N ASP A 329 -25.48 -14.73 -17.38
CA ASP A 329 -26.89 -14.71 -16.98
C ASP A 329 -27.15 -15.41 -15.63
N GLN A 330 -26.23 -16.26 -15.18
CA GLN A 330 -26.30 -16.98 -13.90
C GLN A 330 -25.53 -16.29 -12.77
N CYS A 331 -24.73 -15.26 -13.06
CA CYS A 331 -23.99 -14.50 -12.06
C CYS A 331 -24.94 -13.83 -11.07
N LYS A 332 -24.68 -14.00 -9.78
CA LYS A 332 -25.49 -13.42 -8.69
C LYS A 332 -25.11 -11.97 -8.36
N THR A 333 -23.91 -11.55 -8.75
CA THR A 333 -23.37 -10.23 -8.47
C THR A 333 -23.14 -9.47 -9.78
N TRP A 334 -23.41 -8.16 -9.77
CA TRP A 334 -23.24 -7.33 -10.97
C TRP A 334 -21.76 -7.20 -11.35
N GLN A 335 -20.85 -7.27 -10.37
CA GLN A 335 -19.40 -7.27 -10.57
C GLN A 335 -19.00 -8.47 -11.44
N ALA A 336 -19.35 -9.69 -11.05
CA ALA A 336 -19.04 -10.87 -11.86
C ALA A 336 -19.78 -10.84 -13.21
N LYS A 337 -21.04 -10.42 -13.23
CA LYS A 337 -21.85 -10.33 -14.45
C LYS A 337 -21.22 -9.41 -15.51
N THR A 338 -20.80 -8.21 -15.12
CA THR A 338 -20.16 -7.24 -16.03
C THR A 338 -18.81 -7.75 -16.54
N ARG A 339 -18.01 -8.43 -15.71
CA ARG A 339 -16.75 -9.07 -16.15
C ARG A 339 -16.98 -10.24 -17.10
N MET A 340 -18.00 -11.07 -16.86
CA MET A 340 -18.36 -12.14 -17.79
C MET A 340 -18.88 -11.58 -19.12
N ALA A 341 -19.60 -10.45 -19.10
CA ALA A 341 -19.99 -9.75 -20.31
C ALA A 341 -18.77 -9.21 -21.08
N GLU A 342 -17.81 -8.59 -20.40
CA GLU A 342 -16.53 -8.14 -20.97
C GLU A 342 -15.78 -9.33 -21.61
N ALA A 343 -15.66 -10.45 -20.88
CA ALA A 343 -15.01 -11.66 -21.38
C ALA A 343 -15.72 -12.23 -22.62
N ALA A 344 -17.06 -12.32 -22.60
CA ALA A 344 -17.84 -12.80 -23.73
C ALA A 344 -17.69 -11.89 -24.95
N TYR A 345 -17.76 -10.57 -24.76
CA TYR A 345 -17.78 -9.63 -25.88
C TYR A 345 -16.40 -9.43 -26.51
N LYS A 346 -15.35 -9.38 -25.68
CA LYS A 346 -13.95 -9.30 -26.12
C LYS A 346 -13.52 -10.54 -26.91
N ASN A 347 -13.86 -11.74 -26.45
CA ASN A 347 -13.39 -12.99 -27.06
C ASN A 347 -14.26 -13.49 -28.23
N MET A 348 -15.42 -12.88 -28.51
CA MET A 348 -16.27 -13.30 -29.62
C MET A 348 -15.69 -12.84 -30.97
N SER A 349 -15.51 -13.74 -31.93
CA SER A 349 -15.04 -13.35 -33.28
C SER A 349 -16.03 -12.51 -34.05
N SER A 350 -15.50 -11.68 -34.96
CA SER A 350 -16.26 -10.91 -35.95
C SER A 350 -17.02 -11.80 -36.94
N MET A 351 -16.60 -13.06 -37.13
CA MET A 351 -17.31 -14.05 -37.97
C MET A 351 -18.74 -14.32 -37.47
N PHE A 352 -18.98 -14.21 -36.17
CA PHE A 352 -20.30 -14.36 -35.55
C PHE A 352 -21.03 -13.01 -35.44
N SER A 353 -21.03 -12.22 -36.52
CA SER A 353 -21.50 -10.83 -36.53
C SER A 353 -22.92 -10.64 -35.96
N GLY A 354 -23.85 -11.56 -36.24
CA GLY A 354 -25.21 -11.52 -35.69
C GLY A 354 -25.26 -11.73 -34.17
N ALA A 355 -24.59 -12.77 -33.67
CA ALA A 355 -24.52 -13.06 -32.23
C ALA A 355 -23.79 -11.96 -31.46
N LYS A 356 -22.71 -11.42 -32.05
CA LYS A 356 -21.93 -10.32 -31.47
C LYS A 356 -22.73 -9.02 -31.40
N THR A 357 -23.48 -8.72 -32.45
CA THR A 357 -24.43 -7.59 -32.46
C THR A 357 -25.51 -7.77 -31.40
N SER A 358 -26.06 -8.99 -31.25
CA SER A 358 -27.05 -9.27 -30.21
C SER A 358 -26.48 -9.06 -28.81
N LEU A 359 -25.31 -9.63 -28.51
CA LEU A 359 -24.65 -9.47 -27.22
C LEU A 359 -24.33 -7.99 -26.93
N GLY A 360 -23.85 -7.25 -27.94
CA GLY A 360 -23.60 -5.81 -27.81
C GLY A 360 -24.88 -5.01 -27.49
N LYS A 361 -26.03 -5.40 -28.02
CA LYS A 361 -27.34 -4.82 -27.66
C LYS A 361 -27.75 -5.17 -26.24
N ASP A 362 -27.56 -6.42 -25.82
CA ASP A 362 -27.86 -6.88 -24.45
C ASP A 362 -27.02 -6.09 -23.43
N ILE A 363 -25.70 -5.95 -23.67
CA ILE A 363 -24.79 -5.16 -22.83
C ILE A 363 -25.23 -3.69 -22.77
N LEU A 364 -25.56 -3.09 -23.92
CA LEU A 364 -26.00 -1.70 -23.97
C LEU A 364 -27.35 -1.48 -23.26
N ALA A 365 -28.26 -2.46 -23.32
CA ALA A 365 -29.51 -2.42 -22.57
C ALA A 365 -29.27 -2.44 -21.05
N ASN A 366 -28.37 -3.30 -20.57
CA ASN A 366 -27.98 -3.31 -19.15
C ASN A 366 -27.27 -2.02 -18.74
N LEU A 367 -26.38 -1.48 -19.58
CA LEU A 367 -25.74 -0.17 -19.35
C LEU A 367 -26.77 0.95 -19.17
N ASN A 368 -27.78 0.99 -20.04
CA ASN A 368 -28.82 2.02 -19.99
C ASN A 368 -29.81 1.81 -18.83
N GLY A 369 -30.00 0.56 -18.38
CA GLY A 369 -30.88 0.21 -17.26
C GLY A 369 -30.23 0.31 -15.88
N ALA A 370 -28.89 0.34 -15.80
CA ALA A 370 -28.16 0.41 -14.54
C ALA A 370 -28.42 1.73 -13.80
N THR A 371 -28.86 1.63 -12.55
CA THR A 371 -29.15 2.79 -11.68
C THR A 371 -27.94 3.21 -10.84
N ASN A 372 -27.09 2.25 -10.47
CA ASN A 372 -25.81 2.51 -9.81
C ASN A 372 -24.78 3.00 -10.85
N VAL A 373 -24.17 4.16 -10.60
CA VAL A 373 -23.17 4.76 -11.51
C VAL A 373 -21.92 3.91 -11.69
N TYR A 374 -21.52 3.12 -10.68
CA TYR A 374 -20.38 2.21 -10.76
C TYR A 374 -20.70 0.95 -11.57
N GLU A 375 -21.91 0.42 -11.42
CA GLU A 375 -22.39 -0.66 -12.28
C GLU A 375 -22.49 -0.18 -13.74
N LYS A 376 -23.04 1.02 -13.96
CA LYS A 376 -23.09 1.64 -15.29
C LYS A 376 -21.69 1.82 -15.90
N ALA A 377 -20.71 2.24 -15.11
CA ALA A 377 -19.32 2.32 -15.53
C ALA A 377 -18.75 0.92 -15.89
N ALA A 378 -19.01 -0.10 -15.09
CA ALA A 378 -18.56 -1.46 -15.40
C ALA A 378 -19.21 -2.03 -16.68
N TRP A 379 -20.50 -1.76 -16.91
CA TRP A 379 -21.15 -2.10 -18.18
C TRP A 379 -20.57 -1.31 -19.36
N LEU A 380 -20.22 -0.04 -19.17
CA LEU A 380 -19.54 0.76 -20.19
C LEU A 380 -18.15 0.21 -20.51
N LYS A 381 -17.42 -0.27 -19.51
CA LYS A 381 -16.15 -0.97 -19.72
C LYS A 381 -16.34 -2.25 -20.55
N ALA A 382 -17.29 -3.10 -20.15
CA ALA A 382 -17.62 -4.32 -20.88
C ALA A 382 -18.07 -4.03 -22.32
N TRP A 383 -18.82 -2.96 -22.55
CA TRP A 383 -19.21 -2.55 -23.89
C TRP A 383 -18.04 -1.98 -24.71
N GLY A 384 -17.15 -1.22 -24.06
CA GLY A 384 -15.97 -0.61 -24.66
C GLY A 384 -14.83 -1.60 -24.94
N SER A 385 -14.89 -2.82 -24.41
CA SER A 385 -13.89 -3.86 -24.70
C SER A 385 -13.97 -4.39 -26.14
N GLU A 386 -15.07 -4.11 -26.84
CA GLU A 386 -15.12 -4.26 -28.30
C GLU A 386 -14.46 -3.04 -28.95
N ILE A 387 -13.30 -3.27 -29.55
CA ILE A 387 -12.47 -2.24 -30.17
C ILE A 387 -13.26 -1.35 -31.13
N ARG A 388 -14.21 -1.87 -31.92
CA ARG A 388 -15.04 -1.08 -32.85
C ARG A 388 -15.94 -0.04 -32.19
N ASN A 389 -16.23 -0.19 -30.89
CA ASN A 389 -17.09 0.74 -30.17
C ASN A 389 -16.38 2.04 -29.78
N PHE A 390 -15.07 2.18 -30.02
CA PHE A 390 -14.28 3.34 -29.60
C PHE A 390 -14.86 4.68 -30.08
N GLU A 391 -15.39 4.76 -31.31
CA GLU A 391 -15.98 5.98 -31.88
C GLU A 391 -17.22 6.46 -31.13
N SER A 392 -17.88 5.56 -30.41
CA SER A 392 -19.08 5.86 -29.64
C SER A 392 -18.79 6.19 -28.18
N LEU A 393 -17.61 5.88 -27.65
CA LEU A 393 -17.24 6.21 -26.26
C LEU A 393 -17.30 7.72 -25.95
N PRO A 394 -16.96 8.65 -26.86
CA PRO A 394 -17.08 10.09 -26.62
C PRO A 394 -18.46 10.58 -26.18
N LYS A 395 -19.55 9.87 -26.49
CA LYS A 395 -20.89 10.23 -26.02
C LYS A 395 -21.05 10.09 -24.50
N TYR A 396 -20.23 9.24 -23.86
CA TYR A 396 -20.25 9.03 -22.41
C TYR A 396 -19.28 9.95 -21.65
N MET A 397 -18.48 10.75 -22.36
CA MET A 397 -17.53 11.70 -21.78
C MET A 397 -18.15 13.08 -21.56
N GLN A 398 -19.39 13.27 -22.01
CA GLN A 398 -20.10 14.53 -22.01
C GLN A 398 -20.50 14.98 -20.59
N PRO A 399 -20.66 16.29 -20.33
CA PRO A 399 -20.93 16.81 -18.99
C PRO A 399 -22.25 16.37 -18.33
N ASP A 400 -23.23 15.89 -19.12
CA ASP A 400 -24.50 15.35 -18.62
C ASP A 400 -24.35 13.96 -17.98
N GLN A 401 -23.22 13.29 -18.21
CA GLN A 401 -22.90 12.02 -17.57
C GLN A 401 -22.27 12.23 -16.19
N SER A 402 -22.56 11.33 -15.24
CA SER A 402 -21.88 11.31 -13.95
C SER A 402 -20.36 11.20 -14.13
N ILE A 403 -19.59 11.81 -13.23
CA ILE A 403 -18.13 11.84 -13.37
C ILE A 403 -17.50 10.43 -13.43
N VAL A 404 -18.01 9.48 -12.66
CA VAL A 404 -17.58 8.06 -12.67
C VAL A 404 -17.72 7.41 -14.06
N VAL A 405 -18.80 7.74 -14.78
CA VAL A 405 -19.03 7.25 -16.15
C VAL A 405 -18.09 7.94 -17.13
N ARG A 406 -17.86 9.25 -16.96
CA ARG A 406 -16.96 10.03 -17.83
C ARG A 406 -15.52 9.54 -17.71
N THR A 407 -15.02 9.33 -16.50
CA THR A 407 -13.68 8.80 -16.26
C THR A 407 -13.54 7.39 -16.81
N GLN A 408 -14.55 6.52 -16.62
CA GLN A 408 -14.53 5.19 -17.23
C GLN A 408 -14.57 5.22 -18.76
N ALA A 409 -15.28 6.16 -19.39
CA ALA A 409 -15.28 6.31 -20.84
C ALA A 409 -13.88 6.65 -21.39
N VAL A 410 -13.15 7.53 -20.67
CA VAL A 410 -11.75 7.88 -20.96
C VAL A 410 -10.85 6.66 -20.77
N THR A 411 -10.99 5.93 -19.65
CA THR A 411 -10.25 4.69 -19.40
C THR A 411 -10.48 3.67 -20.52
N SER A 412 -11.72 3.45 -20.94
CA SER A 412 -12.05 2.51 -22.02
C SER A 412 -11.41 2.90 -23.34
N LEU A 413 -11.35 4.20 -23.68
CA LEU A 413 -10.63 4.67 -24.88
C LEU A 413 -9.12 4.39 -24.80
N ILE A 414 -8.53 4.57 -23.63
CA ILE A 414 -7.11 4.29 -23.40
C ILE A 414 -6.85 2.77 -23.44
N ASP A 415 -7.76 1.96 -22.90
CA ASP A 415 -7.65 0.50 -22.89
C ASP A 415 -7.73 -0.09 -24.31
N VAL A 416 -8.54 0.49 -25.20
CA VAL A 416 -8.54 0.12 -26.63
C VAL A 416 -7.13 0.22 -27.23
N CYS A 417 -6.39 1.29 -26.91
CA CYS A 417 -5.02 1.46 -27.39
C CYS A 417 -4.01 0.44 -26.82
N LYS A 418 -4.34 -0.22 -25.70
CA LYS A 418 -3.52 -1.25 -25.04
C LYS A 418 -3.84 -2.66 -25.50
N ASP A 419 -4.92 -2.85 -26.28
CA ASP A 419 -5.32 -4.18 -26.70
C ASP A 419 -4.21 -4.84 -27.53
N LYS A 420 -3.90 -6.09 -27.20
CA LYS A 420 -2.82 -6.85 -27.84
C LYS A 420 -3.05 -7.05 -29.34
N ASP A 421 -4.31 -7.08 -29.76
CA ASP A 421 -4.72 -7.34 -31.13
C ASP A 421 -4.94 -6.03 -31.91
N PHE A 422 -4.76 -4.86 -31.28
CA PHE A 422 -5.05 -3.54 -31.85
C PHE A 422 -4.43 -3.33 -33.24
N GLU A 423 -3.12 -3.60 -33.41
CA GLU A 423 -2.43 -3.43 -34.70
C GLU A 423 -2.97 -4.37 -35.77
N SER A 424 -3.16 -5.63 -35.41
CA SER A 424 -3.66 -6.66 -36.32
C SER A 424 -5.09 -6.38 -36.75
N PHE A 425 -5.91 -5.88 -35.83
CA PHE A 425 -7.31 -5.56 -36.05
C PHE A 425 -7.49 -4.43 -37.07
N PHE A 426 -6.67 -3.39 -36.97
CA PHE A 426 -6.74 -2.23 -37.87
C PHE A 426 -5.82 -2.33 -39.09
N ALA A 427 -5.26 -3.51 -39.38
CA ALA A 427 -4.55 -3.83 -40.62
C ALA A 427 -3.55 -2.75 -41.08
N GLY A 428 -2.76 -2.21 -40.14
CA GLY A 428 -1.75 -1.16 -40.42
C GLY A 428 -2.25 0.29 -40.27
N GLN A 429 -3.52 0.51 -39.95
CA GLN A 429 -4.07 1.83 -39.63
C GLN A 429 -3.96 2.19 -38.14
N GLY A 430 -3.22 1.43 -37.34
CA GLY A 430 -3.14 1.61 -35.89
C GLY A 430 -2.73 3.04 -35.47
N TYR A 431 -1.80 3.66 -36.20
CA TYR A 431 -1.43 5.06 -35.94
C TYR A 431 -2.60 6.03 -36.16
N LEU A 432 -3.36 5.87 -37.26
CA LEU A 432 -4.50 6.72 -37.59
C LEU A 432 -5.59 6.60 -36.52
N ILE A 433 -5.91 5.38 -36.10
CA ILE A 433 -6.91 5.13 -35.06
C ILE A 433 -6.45 5.69 -33.71
N ARG A 434 -5.18 5.51 -33.33
CA ARG A 434 -4.64 6.16 -32.12
C ARG A 434 -4.69 7.68 -32.22
N SER A 435 -4.48 8.25 -33.40
CA SER A 435 -4.58 9.69 -33.62
C SER A 435 -6.04 10.17 -33.46
N GLN A 436 -7.02 9.41 -33.95
CA GLN A 436 -8.44 9.68 -33.74
C GLN A 436 -8.81 9.60 -32.24
N ILE A 437 -8.37 8.55 -31.54
CA ILE A 437 -8.54 8.43 -30.08
C ILE A 437 -7.87 9.60 -29.37
N GLY A 438 -6.64 9.97 -29.74
CA GLY A 438 -5.94 11.14 -29.23
C GLY A 438 -6.72 12.43 -29.44
N GLY A 439 -7.42 12.57 -30.57
CA GLY A 439 -8.36 13.66 -30.83
C GLY A 439 -9.53 13.70 -29.84
N TYR A 440 -10.14 12.55 -29.54
CA TYR A 440 -11.20 12.45 -28.53
C TYR A 440 -10.69 12.78 -27.12
N LEU A 441 -9.51 12.27 -26.74
CA LEU A 441 -8.87 12.56 -25.47
C LEU A 441 -8.52 14.05 -25.35
N ALA A 442 -7.96 14.66 -26.40
CA ALA A 442 -7.67 16.09 -26.43
C ALA A 442 -8.95 16.93 -26.27
N ASN A 443 -10.07 16.53 -26.87
CA ASN A 443 -11.35 17.19 -26.65
C ASN A 443 -11.80 17.07 -25.18
N ALA A 444 -11.60 15.91 -24.55
CA ALA A 444 -11.90 15.69 -23.14
C ALA A 444 -11.06 16.57 -22.21
N MET A 445 -9.77 16.74 -22.52
CA MET A 445 -8.84 17.59 -21.76
C MET A 445 -9.33 19.05 -21.68
N ARG A 446 -9.97 19.57 -22.74
CA ARG A 446 -10.50 20.93 -22.75
C ARG A 446 -11.58 21.17 -21.71
N GLY A 447 -12.22 20.11 -21.21
CA GLY A 447 -13.15 20.19 -20.10
C GLY A 447 -12.49 20.55 -18.77
N GLY A 448 -11.15 20.46 -18.66
CA GLY A 448 -10.39 20.85 -17.48
C GLY A 448 -10.60 19.97 -16.25
N ASP A 449 -11.26 18.81 -16.40
CA ASP A 449 -11.55 17.92 -15.28
C ASP A 449 -10.30 17.18 -14.81
N ALA A 450 -9.98 17.28 -13.52
CA ALA A 450 -8.75 16.75 -12.93
C ALA A 450 -8.59 15.23 -13.09
N GLY A 451 -9.65 14.44 -12.87
CA GLY A 451 -9.59 12.98 -13.01
C GLY A 451 -9.37 12.56 -14.45
N ILE A 452 -10.06 13.21 -15.40
CA ILE A 452 -9.86 12.98 -16.84
C ILE A 452 -8.43 13.34 -17.27
N LEU A 453 -7.92 14.48 -16.81
CA LEU A 453 -6.54 14.91 -17.10
C LEU A 453 -5.52 13.90 -16.58
N ALA A 454 -5.70 13.40 -15.35
CA ALA A 454 -4.82 12.40 -14.75
C ALA A 454 -4.82 11.09 -15.54
N LEU A 455 -6.00 10.61 -15.95
CA LEU A 455 -6.13 9.40 -16.76
C LEU A 455 -5.41 9.53 -18.11
N ILE A 456 -5.57 10.67 -18.79
CA ILE A 456 -4.93 10.93 -20.08
C ILE A 456 -3.40 11.02 -19.92
N ALA A 457 -2.93 11.70 -18.87
CA ALA A 457 -1.52 11.77 -18.53
C ALA A 457 -0.92 10.38 -18.29
N GLY A 458 -1.60 9.55 -17.48
CA GLY A 458 -1.21 8.16 -17.26
C GLY A 458 -1.20 7.33 -18.54
N GLY A 459 -2.18 7.54 -19.43
CA GLY A 459 -2.22 6.93 -20.75
C GLY A 459 -1.03 7.31 -21.63
N ILE A 460 -0.59 8.58 -21.59
CA ILE A 460 0.61 9.06 -22.31
C ILE A 460 1.89 8.43 -21.74
N SER A 461 1.99 8.31 -20.41
CA SER A 461 3.16 7.73 -19.75
C SER A 461 3.25 6.20 -19.88
N ASP A 462 2.17 5.51 -20.24
CA ASP A 462 2.18 4.07 -20.48
C ASP A 462 2.63 3.76 -21.93
N PRO A 463 3.81 3.16 -22.14
CA PRO A 463 4.31 2.89 -23.49
C PRO A 463 3.43 1.92 -24.28
N LYS A 464 2.60 1.09 -23.61
CA LYS A 464 1.71 0.13 -24.29
C LYS A 464 0.57 0.81 -25.03
N THR A 465 0.23 2.05 -24.70
CA THR A 465 -0.87 2.76 -25.37
C THR A 465 -0.46 3.35 -26.71
N GLY A 466 0.83 3.65 -26.91
CA GLY A 466 1.29 4.45 -28.05
C GLY A 466 0.77 5.90 -28.07
N LEU A 467 0.08 6.37 -27.02
CA LEU A 467 -0.53 7.70 -26.98
C LEU A 467 0.53 8.82 -26.96
N LYS A 468 1.71 8.56 -26.41
CA LYS A 468 2.83 9.51 -26.39
C LYS A 468 3.13 10.10 -27.77
N ALA A 469 3.14 9.26 -28.80
CA ALA A 469 3.47 9.68 -30.16
C ALA A 469 2.39 10.60 -30.76
N VAL A 470 1.12 10.20 -30.64
CA VAL A 470 -0.02 10.92 -31.25
C VAL A 470 -0.45 12.17 -30.46
N MET A 471 -0.07 12.26 -29.19
CA MET A 471 -0.36 13.42 -28.32
C MET A 471 0.80 14.43 -28.24
N SER A 472 1.89 14.23 -28.99
CA SER A 472 3.09 15.07 -28.93
C SER A 472 2.82 16.57 -29.21
N ASP A 473 1.92 16.87 -30.14
CA ASP A 473 1.48 18.23 -30.47
C ASP A 473 0.58 18.87 -29.40
N ARG A 474 0.17 18.11 -28.37
CA ARG A 474 -0.69 18.57 -27.27
C ARG A 474 0.08 18.85 -25.98
N LYS A 475 1.41 18.74 -25.99
CA LYS A 475 2.27 19.05 -24.82
C LYS A 475 2.01 20.43 -24.22
N GLY A 476 1.74 21.43 -25.05
CA GLY A 476 1.41 22.79 -24.59
C GLY A 476 0.06 22.87 -23.88
N GLU A 477 -0.92 22.04 -24.25
CA GLU A 477 -2.20 21.94 -23.54
C GLU A 477 -2.02 21.25 -22.19
N LEU A 478 -1.18 20.20 -22.11
CA LEU A 478 -0.82 19.54 -20.84
C LEU A 478 -0.10 20.50 -19.88
N SER A 479 0.87 21.27 -20.38
CA SER A 479 1.55 22.28 -19.55
C SER A 479 0.61 23.36 -19.04
N LYS A 480 -0.34 23.82 -19.88
CA LYS A 480 -1.38 24.77 -19.46
C LYS A 480 -2.31 24.15 -18.41
N ALA A 481 -2.73 22.91 -18.61
CA ALA A 481 -3.58 22.20 -17.65
C ALA A 481 -2.88 22.07 -16.29
N LEU A 482 -1.60 21.67 -16.27
CA LEU A 482 -0.80 21.57 -15.05
C LEU A 482 -0.77 22.88 -14.24
N VAL A 483 -0.55 24.02 -14.92
CA VAL A 483 -0.47 25.34 -14.27
C VAL A 483 -1.82 25.82 -13.75
N ASN A 484 -2.92 25.38 -14.37
CA ASN A 484 -4.28 25.77 -14.00
C ASN A 484 -4.92 24.84 -12.96
N LEU A 485 -4.25 23.78 -12.55
CA LEU A 485 -4.74 22.91 -11.48
C LEU A 485 -4.91 23.70 -10.19
N LYS A 486 -5.99 23.39 -9.47
CA LYS A 486 -6.19 23.88 -8.12
C LYS A 486 -5.38 22.97 -7.19
N LEU A 487 -4.44 23.56 -6.47
CA LEU A 487 -3.61 22.84 -5.51
C LEU A 487 -3.95 23.30 -4.09
N PRO A 488 -3.98 22.39 -3.12
CA PRO A 488 -3.57 20.97 -3.21
C PRO A 488 -4.68 19.97 -3.58
N ASP A 489 -5.91 20.41 -3.83
CA ASP A 489 -7.07 19.53 -4.10
C ASP A 489 -6.87 18.61 -5.32
N GLU A 490 -6.04 18.99 -6.29
CA GLU A 490 -5.76 18.21 -7.50
C GLU A 490 -4.31 17.69 -7.55
N MET A 491 -3.69 17.45 -6.38
CA MET A 491 -2.29 16.98 -6.25
C MET A 491 -2.00 15.69 -7.04
N GLU A 492 -2.91 14.72 -7.02
CA GLU A 492 -2.77 13.47 -7.77
C GLU A 492 -2.67 13.73 -9.28
N THR A 493 -3.54 14.59 -9.81
CA THR A 493 -3.54 15.01 -11.21
C THR A 493 -2.26 15.75 -11.57
N TYR A 494 -1.76 16.60 -10.65
CA TYR A 494 -0.49 17.27 -10.84
C TYR A 494 0.66 16.28 -11.01
N ILE A 495 0.75 15.26 -10.14
CA ILE A 495 1.82 14.25 -10.17
C ILE A 495 1.79 13.49 -11.50
N GLU A 496 0.60 13.04 -11.94
CA GLU A 496 0.46 12.31 -13.20
C GLU A 496 0.78 13.20 -14.42
N LEU A 497 0.32 14.46 -14.43
CA LEU A 497 0.66 15.40 -15.51
C LEU A 497 2.16 15.71 -15.55
N ALA A 498 2.79 15.91 -14.39
CA ALA A 498 4.23 16.15 -14.31
C ALA A 498 5.03 14.97 -14.86
N LYS A 499 4.62 13.74 -14.54
CA LYS A 499 5.19 12.51 -15.09
C LYS A 499 5.02 12.42 -16.62
N ALA A 500 3.83 12.74 -17.14
CA ALA A 500 3.59 12.76 -18.58
C ALA A 500 4.38 13.85 -19.32
N LEU A 501 4.57 15.02 -18.72
CA LEU A 501 5.40 16.09 -19.28
C LEU A 501 6.89 15.72 -19.28
N LYS A 502 7.35 15.02 -18.24
CA LYS A 502 8.71 14.48 -18.18
C LYS A 502 9.01 13.52 -19.31
N GLU A 503 8.03 12.71 -19.76
CA GLU A 503 8.17 11.84 -20.94
C GLU A 503 8.48 12.63 -22.23
N TYR A 504 8.13 13.92 -22.27
CA TYR A 504 8.45 14.84 -23.37
C TYR A 504 9.70 15.71 -23.10
N ASN A 505 10.48 15.39 -22.08
CA ASN A 505 11.62 16.18 -21.61
C ASN A 505 11.25 17.61 -21.20
N ILE A 506 10.03 17.79 -20.66
CA ILE A 506 9.59 19.06 -20.09
C ILE A 506 9.71 18.95 -18.57
N GLU A 507 10.62 19.73 -17.99
CA GLU A 507 10.74 19.83 -16.53
C GLU A 507 9.58 20.66 -15.96
N THR A 508 9.06 20.20 -14.82
CA THR A 508 8.02 20.88 -14.07
C THR A 508 8.60 21.45 -12.78
N LEU A 509 8.21 22.68 -12.44
CA LEU A 509 8.65 23.34 -11.20
C LEU A 509 8.16 22.55 -9.98
N SER A 510 8.97 22.49 -8.92
CA SER A 510 8.52 21.94 -7.65
C SER A 510 7.35 22.74 -7.07
N ILE A 511 6.40 22.05 -6.43
CA ILE A 511 5.30 22.70 -5.72
C ILE A 511 5.88 23.36 -4.47
N THR A 512 5.64 24.66 -4.33
CA THR A 512 6.02 25.43 -3.14
C THR A 512 5.19 25.01 -1.93
N GLU A 513 5.75 25.06 -0.72
CA GLU A 513 5.08 24.56 0.50
C GLU A 513 3.74 25.26 0.77
N ASP A 514 3.60 26.55 0.46
CA ASP A 514 2.37 27.32 0.60
C ASP A 514 1.21 26.74 -0.24
N LYS A 515 1.52 26.20 -1.42
CA LYS A 515 0.53 25.58 -2.32
C LYS A 515 0.10 24.18 -1.90
N LYS A 516 0.77 23.58 -0.92
CA LYS A 516 0.41 22.26 -0.39
C LYS A 516 -0.74 22.32 0.61
N GLY A 517 -1.12 23.51 1.08
CA GLY A 517 -2.26 23.70 2.01
C GLY A 517 -2.14 22.83 3.25
N LEU A 518 -1.05 22.96 4.02
CA LEU A 518 -0.82 22.09 5.17
C LEU A 518 -1.88 22.30 6.26
N LYS A 519 -2.59 21.22 6.61
CA LYS A 519 -3.45 21.18 7.79
C LYS A 519 -2.67 20.69 9.01
N THR A 520 -2.82 21.43 10.12
CA THR A 520 -2.09 21.16 11.37
C THR A 520 -2.89 20.28 12.33
N ILE A 521 -2.20 19.71 13.34
CA ILE A 521 -2.83 18.86 14.35
C ILE A 521 -3.77 19.70 15.22
N ASN A 522 -5.02 19.28 15.36
CA ASN A 522 -5.95 19.89 16.29
C ASN A 522 -5.89 19.19 17.65
N TRP A 523 -5.01 19.68 18.52
CA TRP A 523 -4.82 19.11 19.86
C TRP A 523 -6.08 19.14 20.73
N LYS A 524 -7.01 20.08 20.54
CA LYS A 524 -8.27 20.12 21.30
C LYS A 524 -9.14 18.90 21.03
N ILE A 525 -9.16 18.42 19.79
CA ILE A 525 -9.87 17.21 19.40
C ILE A 525 -9.18 15.99 20.00
N ILE A 526 -7.85 15.93 19.92
CA ILE A 526 -7.07 14.86 20.53
C ILE A 526 -7.34 14.79 22.05
N ASP A 527 -7.41 15.94 22.73
CA ASP A 527 -7.67 16.04 24.16
C ASP A 527 -9.10 15.63 24.55
N SER A 528 -10.06 15.74 23.64
CA SER A 528 -11.43 15.27 23.88
C SER A 528 -11.58 13.76 23.82
N LEU A 529 -10.64 13.05 23.20
CA LEU A 529 -10.67 11.59 23.10
C LEU A 529 -10.29 10.94 24.44
N LYS A 530 -11.12 9.99 24.87
CA LYS A 530 -10.83 9.07 25.98
C LYS A 530 -10.27 7.76 25.43
N LYS A 531 -9.75 6.94 26.33
CA LYS A 531 -9.16 5.64 25.98
C LYS A 531 -10.15 4.72 25.26
N ASP A 532 -11.43 4.79 25.63
CA ASP A 532 -12.47 3.93 25.09
C ASP A 532 -13.28 4.60 23.97
N SER A 533 -12.83 5.75 23.44
CA SER A 533 -13.54 6.43 22.35
C SER A 533 -13.57 5.57 21.10
N ARG A 534 -14.73 5.53 20.43
CA ARG A 534 -14.98 4.69 19.24
C ARG A 534 -15.61 5.50 18.13
N VAL A 535 -15.36 5.07 16.91
CA VAL A 535 -16.02 5.59 15.71
C VAL A 535 -16.94 4.51 15.17
N ILE A 536 -18.21 4.85 14.97
CA ILE A 536 -19.22 3.97 14.37
C ILE A 536 -19.54 4.52 12.99
N ILE A 537 -19.11 3.81 11.94
CA ILE A 537 -19.43 4.09 10.56
C ILE A 537 -20.69 3.30 10.21
N LYS A 538 -21.81 3.98 10.04
CA LYS A 538 -23.06 3.33 9.59
C LYS A 538 -23.07 3.26 8.07
N THR A 539 -23.26 2.08 7.50
CA THR A 539 -23.23 1.87 6.03
C THR A 539 -24.58 1.41 5.49
N SER A 540 -24.66 1.21 4.16
CA SER A 540 -25.79 0.53 3.51
C SER A 540 -26.00 -0.90 4.03
N LEU A 541 -24.94 -1.60 4.44
CA LEU A 541 -24.95 -3.04 4.76
C LEU A 541 -24.88 -3.36 6.26
N GLY A 542 -24.49 -2.40 7.10
CA GLY A 542 -24.35 -2.58 8.54
C GLY A 542 -23.41 -1.56 9.17
N ASP A 543 -23.13 -1.72 10.45
CA ASP A 543 -22.29 -0.82 11.21
C ASP A 543 -20.87 -1.37 11.34
N ILE A 544 -19.87 -0.51 11.13
CA ILE A 544 -18.45 -0.82 11.35
C ILE A 544 -17.98 0.04 12.51
N THR A 545 -17.46 -0.60 13.56
CA THR A 545 -16.89 0.10 14.72
C THR A 545 -15.38 0.02 14.67
N MET A 546 -14.70 1.17 14.79
CA MET A 546 -13.24 1.25 14.81
C MET A 546 -12.72 2.06 15.99
N GLU A 547 -11.52 1.69 16.45
CA GLU A 547 -10.70 2.46 17.38
C GLU A 547 -9.72 3.35 16.61
N LEU A 548 -9.33 4.48 17.21
CA LEU A 548 -8.40 5.45 16.65
C LEU A 548 -7.04 5.38 17.37
N TYR A 549 -5.96 5.71 16.66
CA TYR A 549 -4.59 5.67 17.18
C TYR A 549 -3.93 7.06 17.23
N PRO A 550 -4.37 7.95 18.14
CA PRO A 550 -3.84 9.30 18.23
C PRO A 550 -2.36 9.33 18.65
N GLU A 551 -1.86 8.31 19.35
CA GLU A 551 -0.44 8.17 19.70
C GLU A 551 0.45 7.86 18.48
N ARG A 552 -0.12 7.22 17.45
CA ARG A 552 0.57 6.85 16.21
C ARG A 552 0.47 7.96 15.16
N ALA A 553 -0.71 8.54 14.99
CA ALA A 553 -1.04 9.45 13.89
C ALA A 553 -1.99 10.60 14.33
N PRO A 554 -1.56 11.50 15.22
CA PRO A 554 -2.40 12.57 15.75
C PRO A 554 -2.95 13.52 14.67
N GLY A 555 -2.18 13.82 13.62
CA GLY A 555 -2.65 14.66 12.51
C GLY A 555 -3.78 13.99 11.73
N SER A 556 -3.61 12.71 11.40
CA SER A 556 -4.62 11.92 10.69
C SER A 556 -5.90 11.73 11.50
N VAL A 557 -5.76 11.42 12.79
CA VAL A 557 -6.91 11.25 13.71
C VAL A 557 -7.70 12.54 13.87
N SER A 558 -7.02 13.66 14.16
CA SER A 558 -7.70 14.95 14.32
C SER A 558 -8.39 15.38 13.03
N ASN A 559 -7.75 15.21 11.87
CA ASN A 559 -8.37 15.50 10.57
C ASN A 559 -9.61 14.63 10.30
N PHE A 560 -9.53 13.31 10.55
CA PHE A 560 -10.66 12.41 10.35
C PHE A 560 -11.87 12.80 11.21
N ILE A 561 -11.65 13.11 12.49
CA ILE A 561 -12.72 13.52 13.42
C ILE A 561 -13.35 14.83 12.99
N GLU A 562 -12.57 15.81 12.54
CA GLU A 562 -13.11 17.08 12.02
C GLU A 562 -14.03 16.85 10.83
N LEU A 563 -13.60 16.02 9.87
CA LEU A 563 -14.40 15.70 8.68
C LEU A 563 -15.67 14.92 9.05
N ALA A 564 -15.58 13.97 9.99
CA ALA A 564 -16.74 13.23 10.48
C ALA A 564 -17.75 14.15 11.19
N ASN A 565 -17.29 15.01 12.11
CA ASN A 565 -18.16 15.98 12.79
C ASN A 565 -18.78 17.01 11.81
N ALA A 566 -18.07 17.35 10.74
CA ALA A 566 -18.56 18.19 9.65
C ALA A 566 -19.48 17.46 8.66
N LYS A 567 -19.81 16.18 8.92
CA LYS A 567 -20.65 15.34 8.04
C LYS A 567 -20.11 15.20 6.61
N PHE A 568 -18.80 15.35 6.43
CA PHE A 568 -18.18 15.26 5.11
C PHE A 568 -18.34 13.87 4.47
N PHE A 569 -18.31 12.82 5.30
CA PHE A 569 -18.39 11.43 4.84
C PHE A 569 -19.82 10.96 4.57
N ASP A 570 -20.85 11.70 5.00
CA ASP A 570 -22.25 11.32 4.82
C ASP A 570 -22.59 11.23 3.32
N GLY A 571 -23.14 10.08 2.91
CA GLY A 571 -23.45 9.77 1.52
C GLY A 571 -22.25 9.45 0.64
N LYS A 572 -21.01 9.42 1.17
CA LYS A 572 -19.83 9.09 0.36
C LYS A 572 -19.79 7.60 0.00
N PRO A 573 -19.53 7.27 -1.27
CA PRO A 573 -19.43 5.89 -1.71
C PRO A 573 -18.05 5.28 -1.42
N PHE A 574 -18.05 3.98 -1.16
CA PHE A 574 -16.88 3.12 -1.33
C PHE A 574 -16.61 2.99 -2.84
N HIS A 575 -15.85 3.95 -3.36
CA HIS A 575 -15.59 4.10 -4.80
C HIS A 575 -14.57 3.08 -5.33
N ARG A 576 -13.76 2.49 -4.45
CA ARG A 576 -12.77 1.47 -4.81
C ARG A 576 -12.81 0.32 -3.81
N VAL A 577 -13.10 -0.87 -4.32
CA VAL A 577 -13.09 -2.13 -3.57
C VAL A 577 -12.20 -3.10 -4.33
N VAL A 578 -11.20 -3.67 -3.65
CA VAL A 578 -10.33 -4.70 -4.22
C VAL A 578 -10.53 -5.99 -3.42
N PRO A 579 -11.07 -7.06 -4.04
CA PRO A 579 -11.31 -8.34 -3.36
C PRO A 579 -10.08 -8.86 -2.63
N ASN A 580 -10.25 -9.18 -1.34
CA ASN A 580 -9.19 -9.58 -0.41
C ASN A 580 -7.98 -8.61 -0.37
N PHE A 581 -8.25 -7.30 -0.38
CA PHE A 581 -7.20 -6.32 -0.14
C PHE A 581 -7.71 -5.14 0.68
N VAL A 582 -8.49 -4.23 0.09
CA VAL A 582 -8.98 -3.02 0.78
C VAL A 582 -10.33 -2.57 0.23
N ILE A 583 -11.11 -1.90 1.08
CA ILE A 583 -12.19 -0.99 0.70
C ILE A 583 -11.74 0.45 0.94
N GLN A 584 -12.00 1.35 -0.01
CA GLN A 584 -11.54 2.74 0.04
C GLN A 584 -12.69 3.72 -0.19
N THR A 585 -12.69 4.79 0.60
CA THR A 585 -13.77 5.81 0.64
C THR A 585 -13.19 7.20 0.92
N GLY A 586 -14.07 8.21 1.07
CA GLY A 586 -13.69 9.59 1.38
C GLY A 586 -13.33 10.44 0.16
N CYS A 587 -13.44 9.92 -1.07
CA CYS A 587 -13.23 10.71 -2.28
C CYS A 587 -14.35 11.76 -2.43
N PRO A 588 -14.02 13.06 -2.57
CA PRO A 588 -15.04 14.11 -2.73
C PRO A 588 -15.93 13.88 -3.96
N ARG A 589 -15.33 13.33 -5.03
CA ARG A 589 -15.91 13.16 -6.38
C ARG A 589 -16.50 11.77 -6.64
N GLY A 590 -16.05 10.75 -5.89
CA GLY A 590 -16.46 9.35 -6.07
C GLY A 590 -15.75 8.61 -7.22
N ASP A 591 -14.83 9.24 -7.96
CA ASP A 591 -14.07 8.61 -9.05
C ASP A 591 -12.63 8.24 -8.65
N GLY A 592 -12.29 8.39 -7.37
CA GLY A 592 -10.95 8.16 -6.82
C GLY A 592 -10.04 9.38 -6.88
N TYR A 593 -10.40 10.41 -7.64
CA TYR A 593 -9.57 11.61 -7.81
C TYR A 593 -9.97 12.74 -6.87
N GLY A 594 -8.98 13.54 -6.51
CA GLY A 594 -9.15 14.80 -5.81
C GLY A 594 -9.23 14.70 -4.28
N SER A 595 -9.01 15.85 -3.65
CA SER A 595 -9.06 16.07 -2.21
C SER A 595 -9.76 17.41 -1.89
N LEU A 596 -9.68 17.85 -0.64
CA LEU A 596 -10.01 19.23 -0.25
C LEU A 596 -8.81 20.15 -0.43
N ASP A 597 -8.96 21.42 -0.10
CA ASP A 597 -7.95 22.48 -0.21
C ASP A 597 -6.81 22.38 0.81
N PHE A 598 -6.56 21.17 1.35
CA PHE A 598 -5.48 20.89 2.27
C PHE A 598 -4.85 19.50 2.08
N THR A 599 -3.62 19.36 2.58
CA THR A 599 -2.94 18.08 2.78
C THR A 599 -2.60 17.87 4.26
N ILE A 600 -2.43 16.61 4.64
CA ILE A 600 -1.81 16.23 5.92
C ILE A 600 -0.49 15.49 5.65
N ARG A 601 0.44 15.52 6.61
CA ARG A 601 1.71 14.81 6.48
C ARG A 601 1.55 13.34 6.84
N SER A 602 2.24 12.48 6.11
CA SER A 602 2.48 11.08 6.49
C SER A 602 3.03 10.96 7.92
N GLU A 603 2.51 10.00 8.69
CA GLU A 603 2.87 9.75 10.09
C GLU A 603 3.32 8.29 10.26
N LEU A 604 4.60 8.05 9.96
CA LEU A 604 5.16 6.70 9.89
C LEU A 604 5.71 6.27 11.26
N SER A 605 4.85 5.71 12.10
CA SER A 605 5.15 5.39 13.51
C SER A 605 5.93 4.09 13.75
N GLY A 606 6.24 3.30 12.72
CA GLY A 606 6.80 1.96 12.88
C GLY A 606 5.75 0.87 13.11
N ALA A 607 4.47 1.17 12.84
CA ALA A 607 3.39 0.19 12.87
C ALA A 607 3.33 -0.65 11.57
N TYR A 608 2.69 -1.82 11.68
CA TYR A 608 2.60 -2.82 10.61
C TYR A 608 1.14 -3.17 10.32
N TYR A 609 0.84 -3.45 9.05
CA TYR A 609 -0.42 -4.03 8.60
C TYR A 609 -0.36 -5.56 8.72
N ASP A 610 -0.23 -6.04 9.95
CA ASP A 610 -0.04 -7.45 10.31
C ASP A 610 -1.33 -8.19 10.70
N ASP A 611 -2.48 -7.56 10.49
CA ASP A 611 -3.81 -8.07 10.79
C ASP A 611 -4.84 -7.47 9.82
N GLU A 612 -6.07 -7.97 9.84
CA GLU A 612 -7.20 -7.36 9.13
C GLU A 612 -7.72 -6.09 9.81
N GLY A 613 -8.53 -5.31 9.10
CA GLY A 613 -9.28 -4.18 9.66
C GLY A 613 -8.46 -2.93 9.96
N TYR A 614 -7.18 -2.87 9.64
CA TYR A 614 -6.40 -1.64 9.81
C TYR A 614 -6.93 -0.53 8.90
N VAL A 615 -7.01 0.68 9.45
CA VAL A 615 -7.49 1.87 8.75
C VAL A 615 -6.31 2.77 8.41
N GLY A 616 -6.10 2.95 7.10
CA GLY A 616 -4.96 3.68 6.55
C GLY A 616 -5.38 4.91 5.74
N MET A 617 -4.55 5.95 5.74
CA MET A 617 -4.76 7.12 4.86
C MET A 617 -4.38 6.78 3.42
N ALA A 618 -5.24 7.10 2.45
CA ALA A 618 -4.88 7.01 1.05
C ALA A 618 -4.04 8.24 0.65
N SER A 619 -3.07 8.03 -0.24
CA SER A 619 -2.16 9.08 -0.70
C SER A 619 -1.78 8.87 -2.18
N ALA A 620 -1.51 9.97 -2.88
CA ALA A 620 -0.94 9.99 -4.23
C ALA A 620 0.61 10.01 -4.21
N GLY A 621 1.20 9.89 -3.03
CA GLY A 621 2.63 10.08 -2.77
C GLY A 621 2.87 10.58 -1.34
N LEU A 622 4.13 10.65 -0.94
CA LEU A 622 4.52 11.11 0.39
C LEU A 622 3.95 12.52 0.67
N HIS A 623 3.30 12.70 1.81
CA HIS A 623 2.71 13.98 2.26
C HIS A 623 1.59 14.53 1.36
N THR A 624 0.77 13.65 0.79
CA THR A 624 -0.37 14.02 -0.07
C THR A 624 -1.71 13.49 0.46
N GLU A 625 -1.70 12.91 1.65
CA GLU A 625 -2.89 12.45 2.36
C GLU A 625 -3.87 13.63 2.58
N GLY A 626 -5.16 13.32 2.69
CA GLY A 626 -6.19 14.33 2.87
C GLY A 626 -7.49 13.76 3.43
N THR A 627 -8.47 13.53 2.56
CA THR A 627 -9.82 13.08 2.96
C THR A 627 -10.07 11.59 2.77
N GLN A 628 -9.28 10.93 1.91
CA GLN A 628 -9.50 9.55 1.53
C GLN A 628 -8.81 8.58 2.50
N PHE A 629 -9.48 7.49 2.85
CA PHE A 629 -8.94 6.42 3.69
C PHE A 629 -9.41 5.05 3.20
N PHE A 630 -8.73 4.00 3.66
CA PHE A 630 -9.06 2.62 3.34
C PHE A 630 -9.08 1.73 4.59
N ILE A 631 -9.81 0.61 4.51
CA ILE A 631 -9.85 -0.45 5.52
C ILE A 631 -9.36 -1.75 4.88
N THR A 632 -8.44 -2.47 5.54
CA THR A 632 -7.88 -3.73 5.02
C THR A 632 -8.80 -4.94 5.25
N HIS A 633 -8.90 -5.83 4.26
CA HIS A 633 -9.62 -7.12 4.38
C HIS A 633 -8.79 -8.22 5.07
N SER A 634 -7.47 -8.06 5.06
CA SER A 634 -6.50 -9.06 5.51
C SER A 634 -5.19 -8.34 5.87
N PRO A 635 -4.20 -9.03 6.46
CA PRO A 635 -2.86 -8.49 6.60
C PRO A 635 -2.28 -8.04 5.26
N THR A 636 -1.61 -6.88 5.24
CA THR A 636 -1.01 -6.28 4.05
C THR A 636 0.39 -5.71 4.30
N PRO A 637 1.41 -6.53 4.64
CA PRO A 637 2.74 -6.03 5.05
C PRO A 637 3.51 -5.23 3.97
N HIS A 638 3.06 -5.27 2.72
CA HIS A 638 3.61 -4.44 1.64
C HIS A 638 3.20 -2.95 1.75
N LEU A 639 2.23 -2.61 2.60
CA LEU A 639 1.82 -1.23 2.91
C LEU A 639 2.61 -0.62 4.07
N ASP A 640 3.33 -1.43 4.86
CA ASP A 640 4.08 -0.99 6.03
C ASP A 640 5.09 0.10 5.67
N GLY A 641 5.06 1.20 6.43
CA GLY A 641 5.94 2.36 6.20
C GLY A 641 5.65 3.13 4.92
N ARG A 642 4.59 2.78 4.17
CA ARG A 642 4.15 3.52 2.97
C ARG A 642 2.87 4.31 3.21
N TYR A 643 2.02 3.85 4.12
CA TYR A 643 0.74 4.46 4.43
C TYR A 643 0.56 4.60 5.95
N THR A 644 0.12 5.77 6.40
CA THR A 644 -0.20 6.05 7.80
C THR A 644 -1.31 5.14 8.30
N ILE A 645 -1.08 4.40 9.40
CA ILE A 645 -2.13 3.66 10.13
C ILE A 645 -2.66 4.57 11.24
N PHE A 646 -3.94 4.93 11.19
CA PHE A 646 -4.57 5.83 12.17
C PHE A 646 -5.72 5.20 12.96
N GLY A 647 -6.10 3.95 12.67
CA GLY A 647 -7.09 3.22 13.43
C GLY A 647 -7.18 1.74 13.05
N LYS A 648 -8.10 1.02 13.68
CA LYS A 648 -8.40 -0.39 13.39
C LYS A 648 -9.86 -0.71 13.67
N VAL A 649 -10.49 -1.51 12.82
CA VAL A 649 -11.83 -2.06 13.06
C VAL A 649 -11.78 -3.02 14.23
N VAL A 650 -12.68 -2.82 15.19
CA VAL A 650 -12.84 -3.66 16.39
C VAL A 650 -14.15 -4.45 16.37
N SER A 651 -15.11 -4.09 15.50
CA SER A 651 -16.34 -4.84 15.25
C SER A 651 -16.88 -4.51 13.85
N GLY A 652 -17.51 -5.48 13.19
CA GLY A 652 -18.09 -5.33 11.85
C GLY A 652 -17.15 -5.71 10.70
N MET A 653 -16.17 -6.59 10.92
CA MET A 653 -15.30 -7.09 9.83
C MET A 653 -16.06 -7.91 8.80
N ASP A 654 -17.12 -8.60 9.20
CA ASP A 654 -18.09 -9.24 8.30
C ASP A 654 -18.76 -8.21 7.37
N ILE A 655 -19.10 -7.02 7.88
CA ILE A 655 -19.62 -5.92 7.06
C ILE A 655 -18.55 -5.38 6.11
N VAL A 656 -17.32 -5.18 6.59
CA VAL A 656 -16.19 -4.75 5.75
C VAL A 656 -16.02 -5.70 4.56
N GLN A 657 -16.06 -7.01 4.79
CA GLN A 657 -15.90 -8.04 3.76
C GLN A 657 -17.06 -8.05 2.74
N LEU A 658 -18.27 -7.66 3.15
CA LEU A 658 -19.45 -7.58 2.29
C LEU A 658 -19.54 -6.31 1.44
N ILE A 659 -18.86 -5.23 1.83
CA ILE A 659 -18.94 -3.95 1.11
C ILE A 659 -18.50 -4.09 -0.35
N GLY A 660 -19.40 -3.70 -1.25
CA GLY A 660 -19.17 -3.61 -2.68
C GLY A 660 -18.93 -2.17 -3.16
N MET A 661 -18.49 -2.05 -4.41
CA MET A 661 -18.30 -0.75 -5.03
C MET A 661 -19.64 0.00 -5.17
N GLY A 662 -19.69 1.23 -4.66
CA GLY A 662 -20.89 2.07 -4.67
C GLY A 662 -21.80 1.93 -3.45
N ASP A 663 -21.52 1.01 -2.53
CA ASP A 663 -22.07 1.07 -1.18
C ASP A 663 -21.67 2.38 -0.51
N THR A 664 -22.48 2.87 0.42
CA THR A 664 -22.33 4.23 0.96
C THR A 664 -22.21 4.27 2.47
N ILE A 665 -21.48 5.26 2.96
CA ILE A 665 -21.53 5.70 4.35
C ILE A 665 -22.82 6.51 4.52
N LYS A 666 -23.67 6.11 5.46
CA LYS A 666 -24.88 6.86 5.83
C LYS A 666 -24.54 8.00 6.77
N GLU A 667 -23.79 7.69 7.82
CA GLU A 667 -23.30 8.65 8.82
C GLU A 667 -22.10 8.07 9.56
N ILE A 668 -21.30 8.95 10.19
CA ILE A 668 -20.23 8.56 11.11
C ILE A 668 -20.51 9.19 12.47
N ASN A 669 -20.60 8.36 13.51
CA ASN A 669 -20.79 8.79 14.90
C ASN A 669 -19.51 8.57 15.71
N ILE A 670 -19.18 9.50 16.59
CA ILE A 670 -18.02 9.42 17.49
C ILE A 670 -18.54 9.32 18.92
N GLU A 671 -18.19 8.24 19.60
CA GLU A 671 -18.47 8.02 21.01
C GLU A 671 -17.24 8.43 21.82
N TYR A 672 -17.36 9.45 22.68
CA TYR A 672 -16.24 10.06 23.43
C TYR A 672 -16.00 9.45 24.81
#